data_AF-A0A1E1XFP8-F1
#
_entry.id   AF-A0A1E1XFP8-F1
#
_cell.length_a   1.000
_cell.length_b   1.000
_cell.length_c   1.000
_cell.angle_alpha   90.00
_cell.angle_beta   90.00
_cell.angle_gamma   90.00
#
_symmetry.space_group_name_H-M   'P 1'
#
loop_
_entity.id
_entity.type
_entity.pdbx_description
1 polymer ?
#
loop_
_entity_poly.entity_id
_entity_poly.type
_entity_poly.pdbx_seq_one_letter_code
_entity_poly.pdbx_strand_id
1 'polypeptide(L)'
;MSEPGYKCDLCNYSCRSSEGEKSHLESKRHCVEFLKYYLWEHEDFLVRDKRNVKVSCQETEDCIPSISFRARQNQEVKVTLLVNVAPEAPSSVFLQICTFLHPTKVCSLEDEAGVCAGCSQAVIAPGTSYPIVVRCFAQEAGNFRLPLALKFQEDTSAGWLFTIVRFIEPTFYEDGGDDLEPVEPYFFVPPVPKLPDSDHVIYGKCPKSDNIQELERKKILNEYPLDKEIVLFQEHGLMEWEGIEEDQLKLLLFIKKNLEDPVSESTYWGRFSTLLFLEEVQMRIDIRKYDMVGAPLTPCPTQTDWYVLEVPGLVEMRPSVLKGDKIFVRHSCESPDKMLEVLEYEGFVRETRKGSVLISFGKKFDAMYVKGMKFDVRFTYNRLPLRLMHRAIGMLEGSQLWSFVLPKCSIASEPSLKLGRLQLFNKKIASNPEQFTAVKNILLGLHRPYPYLLFGPPGTGKTVTLVEALKQVCTQIPSSHILVVAPSNSACDVLAERLMDHMTPSELFRMYSASVHPTKISKKLLKFSNYIPNQKVFMYPATKDLMRKRIIVSTLACTGKLVAADFPLNHFTHIFVDEAGQSLEPECLIPIMGLMSAWDPTRKGVGGHFILAGDPKQLGPVIRSRLTQHYDMDVSLLERLMDCDPYKRMENGYYNPQMLTKLLKNFRSHADIIAVPNKLFYENELQVHGDEMIINSMTSWEKLPRKGCPLIFHGVCGRDLRESSCPSYYNPEEIKVVINYVTSLLEGKSGLGVRIRCQDIGIVSPYRKQVLKIRAMLEKRGIEGVSVGSTEEFQGQERLVMIISTVRSDSNLLQNDFRHRLGFLKNRKRFNVAVTRAKALLIIVGNPFTLRSDVCWRRLLELCRKKGALCGVYYSDGDEHIKDLEDRFAKAGIGVVLSPEDELVFNGQIPITQKTLQEEPQWREEL
;
A
#
# COMPACT_ATOMS: atom_id res chain seq x y z
N MET A 1 5.61 30.51 20.01
CA MET A 1 5.60 30.31 18.55
C MET A 1 6.96 29.75 18.17
N SER A 2 7.03 28.46 17.85
CA SER A 2 8.26 27.83 17.34
C SER A 2 8.36 28.13 15.85
N GLU A 3 9.51 28.63 15.39
CA GLU A 3 9.77 28.87 13.95
C GLU A 3 9.47 27.61 13.12
N PRO A 4 8.87 27.76 11.92
CA PRO A 4 8.66 26.63 11.03
C PRO A 4 10.03 26.06 10.63
N GLY A 5 10.26 24.78 10.89
CA GLY A 5 11.52 24.13 10.51
C GLY A 5 11.71 24.11 9.00
N TYR A 6 12.92 24.43 8.54
CA TYR A 6 13.30 24.32 7.13
C TYR A 6 13.24 22.86 6.67
N LYS A 7 12.61 22.63 5.52
CA LYS A 7 12.56 21.32 4.87
C LYS A 7 12.92 21.48 3.39
N CYS A 8 14.04 20.89 3.00
CA CYS A 8 14.42 20.81 1.60
C CYS A 8 13.65 19.67 0.92
N ASP A 9 12.86 19.99 -0.09
CA ASP A 9 12.07 19.01 -0.82
C ASP A 9 12.86 18.20 -1.86
N LEU A 10 14.01 18.70 -2.31
CA LEU A 10 14.93 17.98 -3.21
C LEU A 10 15.63 16.82 -2.48
N CYS A 11 16.08 17.05 -1.24
CA CYS A 11 16.89 16.08 -0.49
C CYS A 11 16.13 15.43 0.68
N ASN A 12 14.90 15.89 0.94
CA ASN A 12 14.07 15.53 2.10
C ASN A 12 14.81 15.70 3.44
N TYR A 13 15.65 16.74 3.52
CA TYR A 13 16.38 17.13 4.72
C TYR A 13 15.53 18.13 5.51
N SER A 14 15.44 17.95 6.82
CA SER A 14 14.72 18.88 7.69
C SER A 14 15.63 19.33 8.83
N CYS A 15 15.72 20.63 9.07
CA CYS A 15 16.39 21.20 10.23
C CYS A 15 15.47 22.23 10.90
N ARG A 16 15.79 22.55 12.14
CA ARG A 16 15.08 23.58 12.91
C ARG A 16 15.91 24.85 13.11
N SER A 17 17.11 24.91 12.51
CA SER A 17 18.03 26.03 12.60
C SER A 17 18.38 26.56 11.20
N SER A 18 18.50 27.89 11.10
CA SER A 18 18.96 28.60 9.89
C SER A 18 20.41 28.24 9.51
N GLU A 19 21.26 27.92 10.49
CA GLU A 19 22.60 27.36 10.25
C GLU A 19 22.53 25.95 9.62
N GLY A 20 21.57 25.13 10.05
CA GLY A 20 21.36 23.80 9.49
C GLY A 20 20.82 23.84 8.05
N GLU A 21 20.08 24.89 7.71
CA GLU A 21 19.59 25.17 6.36
C GLU A 21 20.74 25.57 5.44
N LYS A 22 21.54 26.57 5.83
CA LYS A 22 22.72 26.98 5.06
C LYS A 22 23.71 25.85 4.86
N SER A 23 24.03 25.12 5.93
CA SER A 23 24.92 23.95 5.85
C SER A 23 24.38 22.85 4.94
N HIS A 24 23.06 22.69 4.84
CA HIS A 24 22.45 21.74 3.92
C HIS A 24 22.52 22.21 2.46
N LEU A 25 22.19 23.48 2.19
CA LEU A 25 22.24 24.06 0.85
C LEU A 25 23.66 24.06 0.29
N GLU A 26 24.65 24.30 1.13
CA GLU A 26 26.09 24.23 0.79
C GLU A 26 26.63 22.78 0.76
N SER A 27 25.82 21.78 1.13
CA SER A 27 26.27 20.40 1.13
C SER A 27 26.43 19.86 -0.28
N LYS A 28 27.54 19.17 -0.53
CA LYS A 28 27.84 18.51 -1.81
C LYS A 28 26.73 17.60 -2.31
N ARG A 29 26.07 16.93 -1.36
CA ARG A 29 24.93 16.06 -1.65
C ARG A 29 23.74 16.84 -2.20
N HIS A 30 23.45 18.02 -1.64
CA HIS A 30 22.41 18.90 -2.15
C HIS A 30 22.75 19.40 -3.55
N CYS A 31 24.00 19.85 -3.75
CA CYS A 31 24.50 20.29 -5.05
C CYS A 31 24.33 19.22 -6.15
N VAL A 32 24.69 17.96 -5.89
CA VAL A 32 24.52 16.86 -6.86
C VAL A 32 23.06 16.55 -7.17
N GLU A 33 22.17 16.53 -6.18
CA GLU A 33 20.74 16.30 -6.43
C GLU A 33 20.11 17.48 -7.20
N PHE A 34 20.56 18.71 -6.93
CA PHE A 34 20.19 19.88 -7.71
C PHE A 34 20.66 19.76 -9.16
N LEU A 35 21.92 19.39 -9.40
CA LEU A 35 22.46 19.23 -10.76
C LEU A 35 21.71 18.16 -11.58
N LYS A 36 21.27 17.07 -10.92
CA LYS A 36 20.40 16.07 -11.55
C LYS A 36 19.01 16.62 -11.86
N TYR A 37 18.43 17.38 -10.94
CA TYR A 37 17.15 18.06 -11.14
C TYR A 37 17.25 19.09 -12.28
N TYR A 38 18.32 19.88 -12.36
CA TYR A 38 18.59 20.83 -13.43
C TYR A 38 18.72 20.15 -14.80
N LEU A 39 19.47 19.04 -14.89
CA LEU A 39 19.57 18.23 -16.11
C LEU A 39 18.19 17.75 -16.58
N TRP A 40 17.31 17.42 -15.63
CA TRP A 40 15.96 16.96 -15.91
C TRP A 40 15.02 18.12 -16.32
N GLU A 41 14.97 19.21 -15.56
CA GLU A 41 14.09 20.36 -15.84
C GLU A 41 14.43 21.01 -17.20
N HIS A 42 15.71 21.08 -17.52
CA HIS A 42 16.20 21.64 -18.78
C HIS A 42 16.52 20.57 -19.84
N GLU A 43 16.01 19.35 -19.73
CA GLU A 43 16.26 18.26 -20.68
C GLU A 43 15.95 18.69 -22.13
N ASP A 44 14.78 19.30 -22.36
CA ASP A 44 14.35 19.78 -23.68
C ASP A 44 15.30 20.83 -24.27
N PHE A 45 15.96 21.62 -23.42
CA PHE A 45 16.95 22.60 -23.86
C PHE A 45 18.33 21.97 -24.06
N LEU A 46 18.75 21.06 -23.18
CA LEU A 46 20.06 20.43 -23.19
C LEU A 46 20.23 19.43 -24.34
N VAL A 47 19.15 18.79 -24.78
CA VAL A 47 19.19 17.77 -25.84
C VAL A 47 19.04 18.36 -27.26
N ARG A 48 18.60 19.61 -27.41
CA ARG A 48 18.52 20.23 -28.75
C ARG A 48 19.89 20.37 -29.40
N ASP A 49 19.92 20.20 -30.72
CA ASP A 49 21.03 20.67 -31.54
C ASP A 49 21.17 22.18 -31.39
N LYS A 50 22.41 22.67 -31.29
CA LYS A 50 22.70 24.07 -30.99
C LYS A 50 23.78 24.57 -31.94
N ARG A 51 23.64 25.83 -32.37
CA ARG A 51 24.70 26.59 -33.05
C ARG A 51 25.31 25.81 -34.23
N ASN A 52 24.45 25.24 -35.09
CA ASN A 52 24.83 24.47 -36.28
C ASN A 52 25.62 23.16 -36.01
N VAL A 53 25.64 22.68 -34.75
CA VAL A 53 26.21 21.39 -34.37
C VAL A 53 25.08 20.39 -34.15
N LYS A 54 25.13 19.27 -34.87
CA LYS A 54 24.17 18.16 -34.77
C LYS A 54 24.88 16.89 -34.35
N VAL A 55 24.39 16.25 -33.28
CA VAL A 55 24.89 14.94 -32.84
C VAL A 55 23.91 13.86 -33.27
N SER A 56 24.39 12.95 -34.12
CA SER A 56 23.61 11.85 -34.73
C SER A 56 24.30 10.50 -34.51
N CYS A 57 23.58 9.39 -34.72
CA CYS A 57 24.14 8.04 -34.67
C CYS A 57 24.13 7.44 -36.07
N GLN A 58 25.20 6.75 -36.45
CA GLN A 58 25.33 6.13 -37.78
C GLN A 58 24.42 4.91 -37.94
N GLU A 59 24.11 4.22 -36.84
CA GLU A 59 23.40 2.93 -36.84
C GLU A 59 21.88 3.05 -36.59
N THR A 60 21.33 4.23 -36.28
CA THR A 60 19.89 4.44 -36.00
C THR A 60 19.36 5.74 -36.64
N GLU A 61 18.22 5.68 -37.34
CA GLU A 61 17.69 6.79 -38.16
C GLU A 61 17.00 7.93 -37.36
N ASP A 62 16.54 7.70 -36.12
CA ASP A 62 15.85 8.69 -35.27
C ASP A 62 16.56 8.86 -33.91
N CYS A 63 17.21 9.99 -33.66
CA CYS A 63 18.19 10.16 -32.55
C CYS A 63 17.97 11.38 -31.65
N ILE A 64 16.72 11.81 -31.43
CA ILE A 64 16.43 12.93 -30.51
C ILE A 64 15.20 12.55 -29.67
N PRO A 65 15.29 12.53 -28.32
CA PRO A 65 16.43 12.88 -27.46
C PRO A 65 17.38 11.72 -27.09
N SER A 66 17.01 10.47 -27.37
CA SER A 66 17.78 9.28 -26.98
C SER A 66 18.22 8.44 -28.17
N ILE A 67 19.30 7.69 -27.97
CA ILE A 67 19.90 6.75 -28.93
C ILE A 67 19.75 5.36 -28.30
N SER A 68 18.71 4.64 -28.71
CA SER A 68 18.35 3.35 -28.14
C SER A 68 18.73 2.21 -29.09
N PHE A 69 19.29 1.14 -28.52
CA PHE A 69 19.67 -0.06 -29.28
C PHE A 69 19.58 -1.31 -28.41
N ARG A 70 19.47 -2.47 -29.06
CA ARG A 70 19.30 -3.76 -28.37
C ARG A 70 20.51 -4.66 -28.59
N ALA A 71 20.97 -5.30 -27.52
CA ALA A 71 22.14 -6.18 -27.51
C ALA A 71 21.83 -7.48 -26.73
N ARG A 72 22.48 -8.58 -27.06
CA ARG A 72 22.40 -9.79 -26.21
C ARG A 72 23.28 -9.62 -24.99
N GLN A 73 22.86 -10.19 -23.86
CA GLN A 73 23.69 -10.27 -22.66
C GLN A 73 25.01 -10.98 -22.98
N ASN A 74 26.12 -10.52 -22.39
CA ASN A 74 27.49 -10.97 -22.69
C ASN A 74 27.97 -10.70 -24.12
N GLN A 75 27.25 -9.93 -24.93
CA GLN A 75 27.70 -9.47 -26.24
C GLN A 75 28.11 -8.00 -26.17
N GLU A 76 29.31 -7.68 -26.66
CA GLU A 76 29.76 -6.29 -26.80
C GLU A 76 29.13 -5.68 -28.06
N VAL A 77 28.56 -4.48 -27.92
CA VAL A 77 27.99 -3.70 -29.04
C VAL A 77 28.71 -2.36 -29.14
N LYS A 78 29.01 -1.96 -30.37
CA LYS A 78 29.67 -0.68 -30.69
C LYS A 78 28.71 0.18 -31.51
N VAL A 79 28.60 1.44 -31.12
CA VAL A 79 27.74 2.43 -31.77
C VAL A 79 28.56 3.68 -32.04
N THR A 80 28.44 4.25 -33.23
CA THR A 80 29.24 5.39 -33.68
C THR A 80 28.38 6.66 -33.67
N LEU A 81 28.76 7.61 -32.82
CA LEU A 81 28.16 8.94 -32.77
C LEU A 81 28.92 9.87 -33.72
N LEU A 82 28.20 10.55 -34.59
CA LEU A 82 28.73 11.55 -35.51
C LEU A 82 28.33 12.95 -35.03
N VAL A 83 29.34 13.74 -34.66
CA VAL A 83 29.20 15.17 -34.39
C VAL A 83 29.40 15.92 -35.70
N ASN A 84 28.32 16.42 -36.27
CA ASN A 84 28.31 17.11 -37.57
C ASN A 84 28.21 18.62 -37.37
N VAL A 85 29.09 19.38 -38.02
CA VAL A 85 28.99 20.84 -38.10
C VAL A 85 28.44 21.21 -39.47
N ALA A 86 27.33 21.96 -39.51
CA ALA A 86 26.68 22.32 -40.76
C ALA A 86 27.62 23.12 -41.69
N PRO A 87 27.52 22.98 -43.03
CA PRO A 87 28.32 23.75 -43.98
C PRO A 87 28.13 25.26 -43.84
N GLU A 88 26.95 25.70 -43.39
CA GLU A 88 26.59 27.10 -43.19
C GLU A 88 27.12 27.68 -41.85
N ALA A 89 27.89 26.91 -41.08
CA ALA A 89 28.44 27.38 -39.81
C ALA A 89 29.50 28.48 -40.02
N PRO A 90 29.44 29.58 -39.24
CA PRO A 90 30.31 30.75 -39.44
C PRO A 90 31.78 30.51 -39.04
N SER A 91 32.07 29.49 -38.23
CA SER A 91 33.42 29.16 -37.77
C SER A 91 33.53 27.68 -37.36
N SER A 92 34.76 27.21 -37.19
CA SER A 92 35.04 25.89 -36.60
C SER A 92 34.60 25.82 -35.13
N VAL A 93 34.33 24.62 -34.65
CA VAL A 93 33.92 24.36 -33.27
C VAL A 93 34.92 23.43 -32.59
N PHE A 94 35.36 23.78 -31.38
CA PHE A 94 36.20 22.93 -30.53
C PHE A 94 35.31 22.05 -29.64
N LEU A 95 35.41 20.73 -29.80
CA LEU A 95 34.86 19.77 -28.83
C LEU A 95 35.85 19.64 -27.66
N GLN A 96 35.47 20.18 -26.51
CA GLN A 96 36.34 20.22 -25.33
C GLN A 96 36.26 18.95 -24.50
N ILE A 97 35.04 18.45 -24.26
CA ILE A 97 34.78 17.35 -23.34
C ILE A 97 33.64 16.50 -23.90
N CYS A 98 33.82 15.18 -23.87
CA CYS A 98 32.76 14.20 -24.09
C CYS A 98 32.79 13.19 -22.93
N THR A 99 31.78 13.21 -22.06
CA THR A 99 31.76 12.32 -20.88
C THR A 99 30.35 11.95 -20.43
N PHE A 100 30.21 10.76 -19.85
CA PHE A 100 28.98 10.39 -19.16
C PHE A 100 28.84 11.15 -17.84
N LEU A 101 27.66 11.74 -17.60
CA LEU A 101 27.33 12.45 -16.36
C LEU A 101 27.06 11.49 -15.19
N HIS A 102 26.94 10.19 -15.47
CA HIS A 102 26.83 9.15 -14.45
C HIS A 102 27.94 8.10 -14.61
N PRO A 103 28.60 7.69 -13.52
CA PRO A 103 29.60 6.63 -13.56
C PRO A 103 28.94 5.32 -13.99
N THR A 104 29.47 4.71 -15.02
CA THR A 104 28.95 3.46 -15.60
C THR A 104 30.09 2.50 -15.90
N LYS A 105 29.87 1.22 -15.65
CA LYS A 105 30.71 0.12 -16.14
C LYS A 105 30.15 -0.52 -17.40
N VAL A 106 28.95 -0.10 -17.81
CA VAL A 106 28.21 -0.69 -18.93
C VAL A 106 28.68 -0.13 -20.26
N CYS A 107 29.04 1.16 -20.32
CA CYS A 107 29.52 1.77 -21.56
C CYS A 107 30.85 2.52 -21.36
N SER A 108 31.71 2.48 -22.36
CA SER A 108 32.96 3.24 -22.46
C SER A 108 32.99 4.05 -23.75
N LEU A 109 33.75 5.15 -23.75
CA LEU A 109 33.90 6.06 -24.89
C LEU A 109 35.31 5.95 -25.45
N GLU A 110 35.42 5.96 -26.78
CA GLU A 110 36.69 5.98 -27.50
C GLU A 110 36.62 6.99 -28.65
N ASP A 111 37.69 7.75 -28.84
CA ASP A 111 37.82 8.74 -29.90
C ASP A 111 39.29 8.88 -30.34
N GLU A 112 39.51 9.32 -31.59
CA GLU A 112 40.86 9.38 -32.17
C GLU A 112 41.72 10.51 -31.58
N ALA A 113 41.10 11.64 -31.23
CA ALA A 113 41.78 12.81 -30.71
C ALA A 113 41.88 12.85 -29.18
N GLY A 114 41.50 11.79 -28.45
CA GLY A 114 41.65 11.68 -26.99
C GLY A 114 40.78 12.65 -26.16
N VAL A 115 39.71 13.19 -26.73
CA VAL A 115 38.76 14.10 -26.08
C VAL A 115 37.95 13.39 -25.00
N CYS A 116 37.59 12.11 -25.21
CA CYS A 116 36.86 11.30 -24.23
C CYS A 116 37.73 10.92 -23.02
N ALA A 117 39.06 10.86 -23.21
CA ALA A 117 40.03 10.66 -22.14
C ALA A 117 40.40 11.98 -21.41
N GLY A 118 39.93 13.13 -21.90
CA GLY A 118 40.24 14.46 -21.37
C GLY A 118 41.69 14.90 -21.63
N CYS A 119 42.36 14.32 -22.63
CA CYS A 119 43.77 14.57 -22.93
C CYS A 119 43.99 15.69 -23.96
N SER A 120 42.99 15.98 -24.79
CA SER A 120 43.08 16.96 -25.89
C SER A 120 41.70 17.48 -26.32
N GLN A 121 41.67 18.51 -27.16
CA GLN A 121 40.45 19.07 -27.76
C GLN A 121 40.43 18.76 -29.26
N ALA A 122 39.27 18.43 -29.82
CA ALA A 122 39.11 18.19 -31.26
C ALA A 122 38.58 19.44 -31.96
N VAL A 123 39.20 19.82 -33.07
CA VAL A 123 38.74 20.93 -33.94
C VAL A 123 37.88 20.35 -35.05
N ILE A 124 36.63 20.78 -35.15
CA ILE A 124 35.69 20.32 -36.18
C ILE A 124 35.38 21.49 -37.11
N ALA A 125 35.77 21.37 -38.39
CA ALA A 125 35.55 22.39 -39.40
C ALA A 125 34.11 22.34 -39.97
N PRO A 126 33.57 23.46 -40.49
CA PRO A 126 32.27 23.46 -41.16
C PRO A 126 32.19 22.43 -42.29
N GLY A 127 31.09 21.66 -42.34
CA GLY A 127 30.88 20.59 -43.32
C GLY A 127 31.61 19.28 -43.02
N THR A 128 32.30 19.15 -41.87
CA THR A 128 32.98 17.92 -41.45
C THR A 128 32.29 17.25 -40.26
N SER A 129 32.58 15.96 -40.08
CA SER A 129 32.00 15.10 -39.05
C SER A 129 33.10 14.51 -38.16
N TYR A 130 32.89 14.51 -36.84
CA TYR A 130 33.80 13.85 -35.90
C TYR A 130 33.15 12.59 -35.30
N PRO A 131 33.73 11.38 -35.49
CA PRO A 131 33.20 10.14 -34.95
C PRO A 131 33.64 9.91 -33.49
N ILE A 132 32.70 9.47 -32.65
CA ILE A 132 32.92 9.03 -31.28
C ILE A 132 32.33 7.63 -31.14
N VAL A 133 33.15 6.65 -30.73
CA VAL A 133 32.71 5.26 -30.58
C VAL A 133 32.26 5.01 -29.15
N VAL A 134 31.02 4.58 -28.99
CA VAL A 134 30.46 4.12 -27.72
C VAL A 134 30.46 2.60 -27.72
N ARG A 135 31.23 2.00 -26.80
CA ARG A 135 31.23 0.54 -26.58
C ARG A 135 30.35 0.23 -25.38
N CYS A 136 29.40 -0.69 -25.51
CA CYS A 136 28.56 -1.12 -24.40
C CYS A 136 28.59 -2.64 -24.21
N PHE A 137 28.71 -3.07 -22.96
CA PHE A 137 28.74 -4.47 -22.54
C PHE A 137 28.07 -4.62 -21.16
N ALA A 138 27.15 -5.59 -21.02
CA ALA A 138 26.56 -5.95 -19.74
C ALA A 138 26.49 -7.46 -19.55
N GLN A 139 26.80 -7.91 -18.33
CA GLN A 139 26.68 -9.30 -17.91
C GLN A 139 25.28 -9.67 -17.45
N GLU A 140 24.36 -8.72 -17.31
CA GLU A 140 22.98 -8.93 -16.86
C GLU A 140 22.02 -8.24 -17.83
N ALA A 141 20.83 -8.83 -18.03
CA ALA A 141 19.76 -8.21 -18.81
C ALA A 141 19.22 -6.97 -18.09
N GLY A 142 18.97 -5.90 -18.85
CA GLY A 142 18.54 -4.62 -18.31
C GLY A 142 18.50 -3.51 -19.34
N ASN A 143 17.76 -2.45 -19.02
CA ASN A 143 17.74 -1.21 -19.77
C ASN A 143 18.50 -0.14 -18.97
N PHE A 144 19.49 0.46 -19.61
CA PHE A 144 20.31 1.50 -18.98
C PHE A 144 20.09 2.81 -19.73
N ARG A 145 19.80 3.89 -19.02
CA ARG A 145 19.71 5.25 -19.59
C ARG A 145 20.88 6.10 -19.11
N LEU A 146 21.81 6.41 -20.01
CA LEU A 146 23.09 7.04 -19.68
C LEU A 146 23.19 8.44 -20.33
N PRO A 147 23.14 9.53 -19.55
CA PRO A 147 23.34 10.88 -20.08
C PRO A 147 24.79 11.12 -20.48
N LEU A 148 25.03 11.38 -21.76
CA LEU A 148 26.30 11.74 -22.36
C LEU A 148 26.31 13.25 -22.64
N ALA A 149 27.25 13.98 -22.03
CA ALA A 149 27.41 15.42 -22.24
C ALA A 149 28.58 15.70 -23.19
N LEU A 150 28.33 16.55 -24.18
CA LEU A 150 29.31 17.07 -25.14
C LEU A 150 29.40 18.59 -24.99
N LYS A 151 30.58 19.09 -24.60
CA LYS A 151 30.84 20.52 -24.39
C LYS A 151 31.64 21.09 -25.56
N PHE A 152 31.17 22.21 -26.10
CA PHE A 152 31.69 22.87 -27.28
C PHE A 152 32.10 24.32 -27.00
N GLN A 153 33.09 24.81 -27.75
CA GLN A 153 33.49 26.22 -27.80
C GLN A 153 33.59 26.67 -29.26
N GLU A 154 32.99 27.80 -29.61
CA GLU A 154 33.13 28.39 -30.95
C GLU A 154 34.50 29.05 -31.14
N ASP A 155 35.09 28.87 -32.33
CA ASP A 155 36.31 29.55 -32.77
C ASP A 155 36.01 30.98 -33.25
N THR A 156 35.47 31.82 -32.35
CA THR A 156 35.18 33.23 -32.59
C THR A 156 35.77 34.12 -31.49
N SER A 157 35.93 35.42 -31.76
CA SER A 157 36.42 36.40 -30.78
C SER A 157 35.56 36.51 -29.50
N ALA A 158 34.31 36.03 -29.54
CA ALA A 158 33.42 35.98 -28.38
C ALA A 158 33.48 34.65 -27.60
N GLY A 159 34.02 33.57 -28.19
CA GLY A 159 34.37 32.33 -27.49
C GLY A 159 33.24 31.64 -26.72
N TRP A 160 32.00 31.67 -27.24
CA TRP A 160 30.83 31.14 -26.54
C TRP A 160 30.93 29.63 -26.28
N LEU A 161 30.59 29.23 -25.06
CA LEU A 161 30.51 27.84 -24.62
C LEU A 161 29.07 27.34 -24.66
N PHE A 162 28.86 26.13 -25.13
CA PHE A 162 27.55 25.47 -25.07
C PHE A 162 27.68 23.95 -24.91
N THR A 163 26.65 23.33 -24.34
CA THR A 163 26.60 21.89 -24.08
C THR A 163 25.39 21.26 -24.77
N ILE A 164 25.63 20.12 -25.41
CA ILE A 164 24.61 19.24 -25.97
C ILE A 164 24.65 17.92 -25.19
N VAL A 165 23.49 17.45 -24.74
CA VAL A 165 23.34 16.17 -24.04
C VAL A 165 22.64 15.16 -24.97
N ARG A 166 23.06 13.90 -24.93
CA ARG A 166 22.39 12.76 -25.57
C ARG A 166 22.20 11.65 -24.55
N PHE A 167 21.07 10.94 -24.61
CA PHE A 167 20.86 9.77 -23.77
C PHE A 167 21.20 8.50 -24.55
N ILE A 168 22.18 7.74 -24.06
CA ILE A 168 22.54 6.44 -24.62
C ILE A 168 21.74 5.36 -23.87
N GLU A 169 20.90 4.62 -24.61
CA GLU A 169 19.89 3.70 -24.06
C GLU A 169 20.07 2.24 -24.54
N PRO A 170 21.13 1.53 -24.12
CA PRO A 170 21.29 0.12 -24.44
C PRO A 170 20.29 -0.75 -23.66
N THR A 171 19.61 -1.66 -24.36
CA THR A 171 18.78 -2.71 -23.76
C THR A 171 19.43 -4.07 -23.98
N PHE A 172 19.91 -4.70 -22.91
CA PHE A 172 20.48 -6.05 -22.94
C PHE A 172 19.41 -7.10 -22.66
N TYR A 173 19.25 -8.08 -23.55
CA TYR A 173 18.25 -9.15 -23.45
C TYR A 173 18.90 -10.55 -23.48
N GLU A 174 18.15 -11.56 -23.03
CA GLU A 174 18.55 -12.97 -23.01
C GLU A 174 17.87 -13.72 -24.18
N ASP A 175 18.51 -14.75 -24.75
CA ASP A 175 17.96 -15.50 -25.89
C ASP A 175 16.77 -16.39 -25.47
N GLY A 176 15.67 -16.28 -26.23
CA GLY A 176 14.38 -16.92 -25.95
C GLY A 176 13.28 -15.86 -25.88
N GLY A 177 12.35 -15.84 -26.84
CA GLY A 177 11.32 -14.80 -26.96
C GLY A 177 10.68 -14.49 -25.61
N ASP A 178 10.64 -13.20 -25.24
CA ASP A 178 10.17 -12.79 -23.93
C ASP A 178 8.67 -13.08 -23.80
N ASP A 179 8.32 -14.18 -23.12
CA ASP A 179 6.95 -14.48 -22.66
C ASP A 179 6.37 -13.35 -21.77
N LEU A 180 7.22 -12.39 -21.38
CA LEU A 180 6.94 -11.26 -20.53
C LEU A 180 6.79 -9.93 -21.30
N GLU A 181 6.94 -9.89 -22.63
CA GLU A 181 6.58 -8.68 -23.40
C GLU A 181 5.05 -8.43 -23.33
N PRO A 182 4.60 -7.16 -23.51
CA PRO A 182 3.19 -6.84 -23.54
C PRO A 182 2.48 -7.62 -24.65
N VAL A 183 1.39 -8.30 -24.31
CA VAL A 183 0.54 -8.97 -25.31
C VAL A 183 -0.04 -7.93 -26.28
N GLU A 184 -0.42 -6.76 -25.75
CA GLU A 184 -0.89 -5.59 -26.50
C GLU A 184 -0.29 -4.31 -25.90
N PRO A 185 0.04 -3.30 -26.72
CA PRO A 185 0.50 -2.00 -26.23
C PRO A 185 -0.49 -1.36 -25.27
N TYR A 186 0.01 -0.64 -24.27
CA TYR A 186 -0.86 0.10 -23.37
C TYR A 186 -1.58 1.24 -24.10
N PHE A 187 -2.90 1.32 -23.95
CA PHE A 187 -3.70 2.46 -24.38
C PHE A 187 -4.49 3.01 -23.20
N PHE A 188 -4.51 4.34 -23.08
CA PHE A 188 -5.31 4.99 -22.06
C PHE A 188 -6.79 4.93 -22.46
N VAL A 189 -7.62 4.33 -21.61
CA VAL A 189 -9.08 4.42 -21.74
C VAL A 189 -9.53 5.69 -21.03
N PRO A 190 -10.00 6.73 -21.74
CA PRO A 190 -10.55 7.92 -21.11
C PRO A 190 -11.77 7.54 -20.25
N PRO A 191 -11.97 8.19 -19.10
CA PRO A 191 -13.14 7.92 -18.27
C PRO A 191 -14.41 8.18 -19.09
N VAL A 192 -15.31 7.20 -19.10
CA VAL A 192 -16.62 7.31 -19.78
C VAL A 192 -17.40 8.45 -19.11
N PRO A 193 -18.13 9.30 -19.87
CA PRO A 193 -18.98 10.33 -19.29
C PRO A 193 -19.92 9.74 -18.24
N LYS A 194 -19.98 10.39 -17.07
CA LYS A 194 -20.79 9.97 -15.93
C LYS A 194 -22.25 9.83 -16.37
N LEU A 195 -22.78 8.61 -16.30
CA LEU A 195 -24.21 8.38 -16.54
C LEU A 195 -24.99 9.17 -15.48
N PRO A 196 -26.01 9.98 -15.81
CA PRO A 196 -26.82 10.64 -14.78
C PRO A 196 -27.57 9.59 -13.95
N ASP A 197 -27.78 9.88 -12.66
CA ASP A 197 -28.63 9.06 -11.81
C ASP A 197 -30.08 9.16 -12.31
N SER A 198 -30.82 8.04 -12.36
CA SER A 198 -32.21 8.03 -12.80
C SER A 198 -33.16 8.37 -11.66
N ASP A 199 -34.19 9.17 -11.94
CA ASP A 199 -35.29 9.45 -11.02
C ASP A 199 -36.26 8.24 -10.88
N HIS A 200 -36.19 7.27 -11.80
CA HIS A 200 -37.11 6.14 -11.88
C HIS A 200 -36.37 4.79 -11.89
N VAL A 201 -36.09 4.30 -10.67
CA VAL A 201 -35.47 2.99 -10.44
C VAL A 201 -36.53 1.91 -10.22
N ILE A 202 -36.52 0.89 -11.09
CA ILE A 202 -37.25 -0.36 -10.89
C ILE A 202 -36.39 -1.24 -9.98
N TYR A 203 -36.75 -1.23 -8.70
CA TYR A 203 -36.11 -2.09 -7.70
C TYR A 203 -36.29 -3.56 -8.04
N GLY A 204 -35.17 -4.28 -8.05
CA GLY A 204 -35.16 -5.72 -8.14
C GLY A 204 -35.75 -6.27 -6.85
N LYS A 205 -36.45 -7.41 -6.93
CA LYS A 205 -36.64 -8.19 -5.71
C LYS A 205 -35.26 -8.72 -5.38
N CYS A 206 -34.63 -8.17 -4.32
CA CYS A 206 -33.63 -8.94 -3.58
C CYS A 206 -34.30 -10.30 -3.36
N PRO A 207 -33.69 -11.41 -3.80
CA PRO A 207 -34.28 -12.71 -3.53
C PRO A 207 -34.58 -12.71 -2.04
N LYS A 208 -35.83 -12.95 -1.65
CA LYS A 208 -36.02 -13.53 -0.34
C LYS A 208 -35.12 -14.74 -0.36
N SER A 209 -34.10 -14.71 0.47
CA SER A 209 -33.33 -15.90 0.73
C SER A 209 -34.27 -16.82 1.49
N ASP A 210 -35.22 -17.43 0.79
CA ASP A 210 -36.18 -18.36 1.38
C ASP A 210 -35.42 -19.54 2.04
N ASN A 211 -34.10 -19.66 1.78
CA ASN A 211 -33.17 -20.59 2.39
C ASN A 211 -31.98 -20.00 3.18
N ILE A 212 -31.82 -18.67 3.35
CA ILE A 212 -30.74 -18.12 4.20
C ILE A 212 -31.39 -17.44 5.40
N GLN A 213 -31.30 -18.11 6.55
CA GLN A 213 -31.68 -17.55 7.84
C GLN A 213 -30.72 -16.39 8.15
N GLU A 214 -31.23 -15.17 7.96
CA GLU A 214 -30.58 -13.97 8.49
C GLU A 214 -30.81 -13.90 10.00
N LEU A 215 -29.83 -13.39 10.74
CA LEU A 215 -29.99 -13.12 12.17
C LEU A 215 -31.16 -12.13 12.36
N GLU A 216 -31.99 -12.35 13.39
CA GLU A 216 -33.13 -11.48 13.72
C GLU A 216 -32.69 -10.01 13.75
N ARG A 217 -33.46 -9.12 13.12
CA ARG A 217 -33.18 -7.67 13.09
C ARG A 217 -34.25 -6.94 13.90
N LYS A 218 -33.93 -6.60 15.14
CA LYS A 218 -34.83 -5.88 16.06
C LYS A 218 -34.57 -4.37 16.05
N LYS A 219 -33.31 -3.95 15.86
CA LYS A 219 -32.94 -2.54 15.71
C LYS A 219 -32.84 -2.17 14.24
N ILE A 220 -33.53 -1.09 13.87
CA ILE A 220 -33.50 -0.52 12.52
C ILE A 220 -32.16 0.20 12.33
N LEU A 221 -31.53 -0.02 11.18
CA LEU A 221 -30.36 0.74 10.75
C LEU A 221 -30.84 1.86 9.82
N ASN A 222 -30.63 3.12 10.22
CA ASN A 222 -31.01 4.28 9.40
C ASN A 222 -30.30 4.27 8.04
N GLU A 223 -30.87 4.97 7.06
CA GLU A 223 -30.34 4.99 5.69
C GLU A 223 -29.10 5.88 5.53
N TYR A 224 -28.95 6.90 6.40
CA TYR A 224 -27.91 7.92 6.34
C TYR A 224 -27.74 8.44 4.89
N PRO A 225 -28.76 9.11 4.33
CA PRO A 225 -28.68 9.57 2.94
C PRO A 225 -27.50 10.52 2.78
N LEU A 226 -26.83 10.43 1.63
CA LEU A 226 -25.71 11.32 1.33
C LEU A 226 -26.25 12.71 1.03
N ASP A 227 -25.80 13.68 1.84
CA ASP A 227 -26.24 15.06 1.74
C ASP A 227 -25.72 15.73 0.45
N LYS A 228 -26.56 16.48 -0.25
CA LYS A 228 -26.18 17.08 -1.56
C LYS A 228 -25.10 18.14 -1.37
N GLU A 229 -25.17 18.83 -0.26
CA GLU A 229 -24.29 19.90 0.18
C GLU A 229 -22.88 19.34 0.42
N ILE A 230 -22.74 18.17 1.03
CA ILE A 230 -21.42 17.52 1.22
C ILE A 230 -20.78 17.14 -0.12
N VAL A 231 -21.58 16.68 -1.09
CA VAL A 231 -21.09 16.40 -2.44
C VAL A 231 -20.53 17.67 -3.07
N LEU A 232 -21.28 18.77 -2.99
CA LEU A 232 -20.89 20.08 -3.52
C LEU A 232 -19.62 20.60 -2.84
N PHE A 233 -19.52 20.50 -1.52
CA PHE A 233 -18.33 20.91 -0.77
C PHE A 233 -17.11 20.08 -1.16
N GLN A 234 -17.25 18.78 -1.40
CA GLN A 234 -16.14 17.95 -1.86
C GLN A 234 -15.67 18.31 -3.28
N GLU A 235 -16.59 18.64 -4.19
CA GLU A 235 -16.24 19.08 -5.55
C GLU A 235 -15.40 20.37 -5.53
N HIS A 236 -15.64 21.25 -4.56
CA HIS A 236 -14.87 22.47 -4.33
C HIS A 236 -13.72 22.30 -3.34
N GLY A 237 -13.38 21.07 -2.94
CA GLY A 237 -12.25 20.79 -2.05
C GLY A 237 -12.38 21.37 -0.64
N LEU A 238 -13.61 21.53 -0.13
CA LEU A 238 -13.94 22.24 1.10
C LEU A 238 -13.47 23.70 1.11
N MET A 239 -13.44 24.37 -0.04
CA MET A 239 -13.10 25.80 -0.17
C MET A 239 -14.33 26.64 -0.48
N GLU A 240 -14.26 27.94 -0.22
CA GLU A 240 -15.28 28.89 -0.66
C GLU A 240 -15.19 29.07 -2.18
N TRP A 241 -16.33 29.31 -2.84
CA TRP A 241 -16.40 29.55 -4.28
C TRP A 241 -17.34 30.72 -4.62
N GLU A 242 -17.17 31.29 -5.82
CA GLU A 242 -18.01 32.37 -6.31
C GLU A 242 -19.45 31.89 -6.52
N GLY A 243 -20.41 32.48 -5.79
CA GLY A 243 -21.83 32.13 -5.87
C GLY A 243 -22.33 31.12 -4.83
N ILE A 244 -21.56 30.83 -3.78
CA ILE A 244 -22.04 30.06 -2.62
C ILE A 244 -23.19 30.78 -1.90
N GLU A 245 -24.24 30.04 -1.55
CA GLU A 245 -25.36 30.59 -0.77
C GLU A 245 -24.96 30.85 0.69
N GLU A 246 -25.59 31.82 1.36
CA GLU A 246 -25.22 32.21 2.73
C GLU A 246 -25.36 31.05 3.73
N ASP A 247 -26.40 30.22 3.58
CA ASP A 247 -26.61 29.06 4.45
C ASP A 247 -25.61 27.92 4.18
N GLN A 248 -25.22 27.73 2.91
CA GLN A 248 -24.16 26.80 2.52
C GLN A 248 -22.80 27.24 3.10
N LEU A 249 -22.51 28.54 3.07
CA LEU A 249 -21.30 29.10 3.64
C LEU A 249 -21.25 28.88 5.16
N LYS A 250 -22.35 29.14 5.88
CA LYS A 250 -22.46 28.87 7.33
C LYS A 250 -22.22 27.39 7.63
N LEU A 251 -22.81 26.49 6.86
CA LEU A 251 -22.61 25.04 7.01
C LEU A 251 -21.16 24.63 6.74
N LEU A 252 -20.54 25.15 5.68
CA LEU A 252 -19.14 24.89 5.34
C LEU A 252 -18.20 25.33 6.48
N LEU A 253 -18.41 26.54 7.03
CA LEU A 253 -17.63 27.04 8.16
C LEU A 253 -17.82 26.18 9.43
N PHE A 254 -19.05 25.73 9.70
CA PHE A 254 -19.33 24.81 10.80
C PHE A 254 -18.63 23.46 10.62
N ILE A 255 -18.64 22.90 9.42
CA ILE A 255 -17.95 21.65 9.08
C ILE A 255 -16.44 21.83 9.27
N LYS A 256 -15.84 22.88 8.70
CA LYS A 256 -14.41 23.17 8.84
C LYS A 256 -14.00 23.26 10.31
N LYS A 257 -14.78 24.00 11.10
CA LYS A 257 -14.53 24.11 12.52
C LYS A 257 -14.49 22.75 13.23
N ASN A 258 -15.45 21.86 12.97
CA ASN A 258 -15.45 20.52 13.58
C ASN A 258 -14.29 19.62 13.08
N LEU A 259 -13.80 19.83 11.85
CA LEU A 259 -12.68 19.09 11.28
C LEU A 259 -11.32 19.59 11.79
N GLU A 260 -11.18 20.90 12.03
CA GLU A 260 -9.94 21.55 12.47
C GLU A 260 -9.78 21.56 13.99
N ASP A 261 -10.89 21.68 14.74
CA ASP A 261 -10.85 21.68 16.20
C ASP A 261 -10.40 20.31 16.75
N PRO A 262 -9.73 20.29 17.93
CA PRO A 262 -9.36 19.05 18.59
C PRO A 262 -10.56 18.14 18.84
N VAL A 263 -10.33 16.83 18.82
CA VAL A 263 -11.37 15.84 19.07
C VAL A 263 -11.85 15.96 20.53
N SER A 264 -13.13 16.28 20.69
CA SER A 264 -13.82 16.47 21.98
C SER A 264 -15.21 15.84 21.90
N GLU A 265 -15.92 15.72 23.03
CA GLU A 265 -17.27 15.14 23.06
C GLU A 265 -18.25 15.86 22.11
N SER A 266 -18.12 17.19 21.96
CA SER A 266 -18.98 18.00 21.07
C SER A 266 -18.55 17.99 19.61
N THR A 267 -17.26 17.79 19.31
CA THR A 267 -16.75 17.80 17.93
C THR A 267 -16.68 16.41 17.30
N TYR A 268 -16.70 15.34 18.12
CA TYR A 268 -16.49 13.96 17.69
C TYR A 268 -17.44 13.52 16.58
N TRP A 269 -18.75 13.67 16.81
CA TRP A 269 -19.76 13.23 15.86
C TRP A 269 -19.70 14.04 14.57
N GLY A 270 -19.64 15.37 14.66
CA GLY A 270 -19.55 16.26 13.51
C GLY A 270 -18.32 15.95 12.64
N ARG A 271 -17.17 15.71 13.26
CA ARG A 271 -15.92 15.34 12.58
C ARG A 271 -16.04 14.01 11.85
N PHE A 272 -16.27 12.92 12.58
CA PHE A 272 -16.24 11.58 11.98
C PHE A 272 -17.43 11.30 11.06
N SER A 273 -18.61 11.88 11.33
CA SER A 273 -19.76 11.77 10.42
C SER A 273 -19.46 12.43 9.08
N THR A 274 -18.89 13.63 9.09
CA THR A 274 -18.51 14.33 7.86
C THR A 274 -17.42 13.59 7.10
N LEU A 275 -16.39 13.09 7.79
CA LEU A 275 -15.32 12.30 7.17
C LEU A 275 -15.84 11.02 6.51
N LEU A 276 -16.79 10.31 7.13
CA LEU A 276 -17.42 9.12 6.55
C LEU A 276 -18.20 9.47 5.27
N PHE A 277 -18.93 10.58 5.24
CA PHE A 277 -19.64 11.02 4.04
C PHE A 277 -18.68 11.44 2.91
N LEU A 278 -17.60 12.17 3.22
CA LEU A 278 -16.58 12.55 2.23
C LEU A 278 -15.87 11.31 1.64
N GLU A 279 -15.60 10.30 2.48
CA GLU A 279 -15.07 9.02 2.01
C GLU A 279 -16.08 8.29 1.11
N GLU A 280 -17.37 8.28 1.48
CA GLU A 280 -18.46 7.71 0.69
C GLU A 280 -18.57 8.36 -0.70
N VAL A 281 -18.49 9.69 -0.76
CA VAL A 281 -18.50 10.45 -2.01
C VAL A 281 -17.32 10.05 -2.88
N GLN A 282 -16.12 9.94 -2.31
CA GLN A 282 -14.94 9.52 -3.07
C GLN A 282 -15.06 8.08 -3.58
N MET A 283 -15.56 7.16 -2.76
CA MET A 283 -15.87 5.78 -3.18
C MET A 283 -16.84 5.75 -4.35
N ARG A 284 -17.86 6.63 -4.34
CA ARG A 284 -18.85 6.76 -5.42
C ARG A 284 -18.22 7.33 -6.69
N ILE A 285 -17.37 8.35 -6.60
CA ILE A 285 -16.63 8.89 -7.75
C ILE A 285 -15.73 7.80 -8.34
N ASP A 286 -15.08 7.01 -7.49
CA ASP A 286 -14.13 6.01 -7.93
C ASP A 286 -14.75 4.81 -8.62
N ILE A 287 -15.86 4.28 -8.10
CA ILE A 287 -16.53 3.13 -8.71
C ILE A 287 -17.18 3.49 -10.05
N ARG A 288 -17.69 4.72 -10.18
CA ARG A 288 -18.35 5.21 -11.39
C ARG A 288 -17.41 5.45 -12.56
N LYS A 289 -16.09 5.50 -12.32
CA LYS A 289 -15.08 5.51 -13.39
C LYS A 289 -15.12 4.24 -14.25
N TYR A 290 -15.75 3.18 -13.74
CA TYR A 290 -15.92 1.92 -14.43
C TYR A 290 -17.31 1.75 -15.05
N ASP A 291 -18.18 2.77 -14.99
CA ASP A 291 -19.48 2.75 -15.67
C ASP A 291 -19.28 2.45 -17.16
N MET A 292 -20.18 1.65 -17.73
CA MET A 292 -20.10 1.18 -19.12
C MET A 292 -21.28 1.70 -19.92
N VAL A 293 -21.05 2.00 -21.20
CA VAL A 293 -22.09 2.41 -22.15
C VAL A 293 -22.22 1.32 -23.21
N GLY A 294 -23.46 0.95 -23.54
CA GLY A 294 -23.74 0.00 -24.62
C GLY A 294 -23.19 -1.42 -24.41
N ALA A 295 -23.08 -1.88 -23.16
CA ALA A 295 -22.57 -3.20 -22.81
C ALA A 295 -23.62 -4.31 -23.10
N PRO A 296 -23.23 -5.44 -23.72
CA PRO A 296 -24.12 -6.56 -23.92
C PRO A 296 -24.28 -7.36 -22.61
N LEU A 297 -25.52 -7.69 -22.26
CA LEU A 297 -25.83 -8.68 -21.22
C LEU A 297 -26.21 -9.99 -21.89
N THR A 298 -25.61 -11.11 -21.49
CA THR A 298 -25.91 -12.44 -22.06
C THR A 298 -26.54 -13.35 -21.01
N PRO A 299 -27.58 -14.15 -21.34
CA PRO A 299 -28.20 -15.04 -20.36
C PRO A 299 -27.22 -16.12 -19.92
N CYS A 300 -27.24 -16.47 -18.63
CA CYS A 300 -26.39 -17.50 -18.06
C CYS A 300 -26.83 -18.89 -18.56
N PRO A 301 -25.91 -19.75 -19.06
CA PRO A 301 -26.28 -21.08 -19.54
C PRO A 301 -26.87 -21.99 -18.46
N THR A 302 -26.54 -21.74 -17.19
CA THR A 302 -26.87 -22.63 -16.08
C THR A 302 -28.07 -22.20 -15.25
N GLN A 303 -28.46 -20.92 -15.29
CA GLN A 303 -29.60 -20.38 -14.53
C GLN A 303 -30.37 -19.36 -15.36
N THR A 304 -31.70 -19.48 -15.36
CA THR A 304 -32.59 -18.75 -16.27
C THR A 304 -32.81 -17.28 -15.90
N ASP A 305 -32.53 -16.90 -14.66
CA ASP A 305 -32.71 -15.56 -14.09
C ASP A 305 -31.39 -14.77 -13.95
N TRP A 306 -30.28 -15.32 -14.45
CA TRP A 306 -28.95 -14.74 -14.32
C TRP A 306 -28.42 -14.29 -15.67
N TYR A 307 -27.68 -13.19 -15.66
CA TYR A 307 -27.06 -12.58 -16.83
C TYR A 307 -25.56 -12.40 -16.58
N VAL A 308 -24.76 -12.60 -17.62
CA VAL A 308 -23.31 -12.44 -17.64
C VAL A 308 -23.00 -11.09 -18.27
N LEU A 309 -22.27 -10.27 -17.51
CA LEU A 309 -21.68 -9.01 -17.95
C LEU A 309 -20.16 -9.19 -18.02
N GLU A 310 -19.57 -9.01 -19.20
CA GLU A 310 -18.11 -8.94 -19.36
C GLU A 310 -17.63 -7.57 -18.90
N VAL A 311 -16.66 -7.54 -17.98
CA VAL A 311 -16.17 -6.30 -17.37
C VAL A 311 -14.65 -6.23 -17.55
N PRO A 312 -14.15 -5.41 -18.50
CA PRO A 312 -12.72 -5.24 -18.71
C PRO A 312 -12.01 -4.79 -17.43
N GLY A 313 -10.93 -5.48 -17.05
CA GLY A 313 -10.17 -5.18 -15.83
C GLY A 313 -10.66 -5.87 -14.55
N LEU A 314 -11.77 -6.64 -14.58
CA LEU A 314 -12.29 -7.33 -13.40
C LEU A 314 -11.30 -8.35 -12.80
N VAL A 315 -10.46 -8.98 -13.64
CA VAL A 315 -9.36 -9.88 -13.19
C VAL A 315 -8.36 -9.16 -12.28
N GLU A 316 -8.27 -7.84 -12.43
CA GLU A 316 -7.45 -6.93 -11.64
C GLU A 316 -8.21 -6.33 -10.45
N MET A 317 -9.45 -6.79 -10.20
CA MET A 317 -10.40 -6.26 -9.21
C MET A 317 -10.81 -4.81 -9.50
N ARG A 318 -11.07 -4.51 -10.79
CA ARG A 318 -11.42 -3.16 -11.28
C ARG A 318 -12.60 -3.23 -12.26
N PRO A 319 -13.81 -2.77 -11.90
CA PRO A 319 -14.21 -2.36 -10.55
C PRO A 319 -14.14 -3.55 -9.59
N SER A 320 -13.84 -3.30 -8.32
CA SER A 320 -14.06 -4.32 -7.32
C SER A 320 -15.55 -4.43 -7.09
N VAL A 321 -16.08 -5.59 -7.43
CA VAL A 321 -17.50 -5.89 -7.31
C VAL A 321 -17.56 -7.18 -6.54
N LEU A 322 -18.35 -7.19 -5.47
CA LEU A 322 -18.50 -8.34 -4.59
C LEU A 322 -19.89 -8.94 -4.73
N LYS A 323 -20.01 -10.19 -4.31
CA LYS A 323 -21.31 -10.86 -4.19
C LYS A 323 -22.23 -10.03 -3.28
N GLY A 324 -23.41 -9.70 -3.78
CA GLY A 324 -24.39 -8.86 -3.10
C GLY A 324 -24.32 -7.37 -3.45
N ASP A 325 -23.28 -6.91 -4.16
CA ASP A 325 -23.25 -5.55 -4.69
C ASP A 325 -24.38 -5.34 -5.70
N LYS A 326 -24.83 -4.09 -5.80
CA LYS A 326 -25.91 -3.69 -6.71
C LYS A 326 -25.30 -3.15 -8.00
N ILE A 327 -25.86 -3.56 -9.13
CA ILE A 327 -25.52 -3.04 -10.44
C ILE A 327 -26.82 -2.51 -11.06
N PHE A 328 -26.78 -1.30 -11.57
CA PHE A 328 -27.93 -0.69 -12.22
C PHE A 328 -27.73 -0.73 -13.73
N VAL A 329 -28.78 -1.11 -14.45
CA VAL A 329 -28.74 -1.20 -15.90
C VAL A 329 -29.90 -0.43 -16.51
N ARG A 330 -29.63 0.31 -17.58
CA ARG A 330 -30.64 1.01 -18.37
C ARG A 330 -30.42 0.71 -19.84
N HIS A 331 -31.49 0.73 -20.62
CA HIS A 331 -31.37 0.47 -22.06
C HIS A 331 -30.52 1.56 -22.74
N SER A 332 -29.54 1.15 -23.54
CA SER A 332 -28.70 2.08 -24.29
C SER A 332 -29.45 2.53 -25.55
N CYS A 333 -29.99 3.76 -25.53
CA CYS A 333 -30.68 4.37 -26.67
C CYS A 333 -29.75 5.35 -27.38
N GLU A 334 -29.75 5.37 -28.72
CA GLU A 334 -28.92 6.28 -29.53
C GLU A 334 -29.35 7.76 -29.46
N SER A 335 -30.47 8.08 -28.79
CA SER A 335 -30.95 9.47 -28.63
C SER A 335 -31.51 9.72 -27.23
N PRO A 336 -30.77 10.42 -26.34
CA PRO A 336 -31.23 10.79 -24.98
C PRO A 336 -32.48 11.67 -24.96
N ASP A 337 -32.69 12.48 -26.02
CA ASP A 337 -33.71 13.53 -26.06
C ASP A 337 -35.14 13.04 -26.35
N LYS A 338 -35.37 11.73 -26.55
CA LYS A 338 -36.68 11.19 -26.97
C LYS A 338 -37.40 10.33 -25.94
N MET A 339 -36.82 10.04 -24.77
CA MET A 339 -37.52 9.30 -23.71
C MET A 339 -37.85 10.21 -22.54
N LEU A 340 -39.14 10.36 -22.25
CA LEU A 340 -39.67 11.09 -21.10
C LEU A 340 -39.29 10.46 -19.75
N GLU A 341 -38.92 9.17 -19.70
CA GLU A 341 -38.50 8.47 -18.49
C GLU A 341 -37.40 7.44 -18.79
N VAL A 342 -36.20 7.63 -18.23
CA VAL A 342 -35.09 6.64 -18.33
C VAL A 342 -35.26 5.60 -17.24
N LEU A 343 -35.91 4.47 -17.54
CA LEU A 343 -36.09 3.38 -16.59
C LEU A 343 -34.76 2.67 -16.30
N GLU A 344 -34.39 2.62 -15.02
CA GLU A 344 -33.19 1.95 -14.54
C GLU A 344 -33.55 0.72 -13.71
N TYR A 345 -32.95 -0.43 -14.01
CA TYR A 345 -33.24 -1.71 -13.36
C TYR A 345 -32.14 -2.09 -12.39
N GLU A 346 -32.51 -2.42 -11.15
CA GLU A 346 -31.57 -2.89 -10.13
C GLU A 346 -31.32 -4.40 -10.27
N GLY A 347 -30.05 -4.76 -10.43
CA GLY A 347 -29.55 -6.12 -10.40
C GLY A 347 -28.63 -6.38 -9.21
N PHE A 348 -28.54 -7.65 -8.80
CA PHE A 348 -27.69 -8.10 -7.69
C PHE A 348 -26.59 -9.03 -8.19
N VAL A 349 -25.36 -8.77 -7.78
CA VAL A 349 -24.19 -9.60 -8.12
C VAL A 349 -24.26 -10.92 -7.38
N ARG A 350 -24.22 -12.04 -8.12
CA ARG A 350 -24.28 -13.41 -7.59
C ARG A 350 -22.92 -14.03 -7.42
N GLU A 351 -22.08 -13.87 -8.42
CA GLU A 351 -20.76 -14.46 -8.50
C GLU A 351 -19.89 -13.62 -9.44
N THR A 352 -18.60 -13.53 -9.14
CA THR A 352 -17.59 -12.98 -10.03
C THR A 352 -16.73 -14.10 -10.59
N ARG A 353 -16.53 -14.10 -11.92
CA ARG A 353 -15.65 -15.02 -12.66
C ARG A 353 -14.46 -14.25 -13.22
N LYS A 354 -13.50 -14.96 -13.83
CA LYS A 354 -12.32 -14.33 -14.46
C LYS A 354 -12.77 -13.45 -15.64
N GLY A 355 -12.95 -12.15 -15.39
CA GLY A 355 -13.31 -11.15 -16.42
C GLY A 355 -14.81 -10.83 -16.53
N SER A 356 -15.69 -11.60 -15.88
CA SER A 356 -17.14 -11.40 -15.96
C SER A 356 -17.87 -11.47 -14.62
N VAL A 357 -19.01 -10.79 -14.54
CA VAL A 357 -19.90 -10.72 -13.38
C VAL A 357 -21.22 -11.38 -13.72
N LEU A 358 -21.71 -12.25 -12.84
CA LEU A 358 -23.05 -12.83 -12.93
C LEU A 358 -24.02 -12.00 -12.08
N ILE A 359 -25.09 -11.53 -12.71
CA ILE A 359 -26.06 -10.60 -12.14
C ILE A 359 -27.45 -11.21 -12.26
N SER A 360 -28.25 -11.16 -11.19
CA SER A 360 -29.68 -11.49 -11.26
C SER A 360 -30.52 -10.23 -11.24
N PHE A 361 -31.59 -10.20 -12.03
CA PHE A 361 -32.56 -9.10 -12.03
C PHE A 361 -33.94 -9.56 -11.55
N GLY A 362 -34.86 -8.60 -11.38
CA GLY A 362 -36.25 -8.91 -11.09
C GLY A 362 -37.05 -9.25 -12.35
N LYS A 363 -38.20 -9.92 -12.19
CA LYS A 363 -39.09 -10.36 -13.29
C LYS A 363 -39.46 -9.28 -14.32
N LYS A 364 -39.49 -8.01 -13.91
CA LYS A 364 -39.76 -6.87 -14.80
C LYS A 364 -38.64 -6.66 -15.84
N PHE A 365 -37.40 -6.95 -15.47
CA PHE A 365 -36.27 -6.92 -16.38
C PHE A 365 -36.32 -8.11 -17.34
N ASP A 366 -36.58 -9.32 -16.82
CA ASP A 366 -36.66 -10.54 -17.63
C ASP A 366 -37.71 -10.43 -18.74
N ALA A 367 -38.84 -9.76 -18.46
CA ALA A 367 -39.90 -9.49 -19.43
C ALA A 367 -39.51 -8.45 -20.50
N MET A 368 -38.59 -7.54 -20.18
CA MET A 368 -38.11 -6.48 -21.06
C MET A 368 -36.90 -6.94 -21.90
N TYR A 369 -36.09 -7.86 -21.38
CA TYR A 369 -34.85 -8.29 -22.00
C TYR A 369 -35.08 -9.04 -23.32
N VAL A 370 -34.35 -8.63 -24.35
CA VAL A 370 -34.24 -9.32 -25.64
C VAL A 370 -32.76 -9.55 -25.94
N LYS A 371 -32.44 -10.76 -26.44
CA LYS A 371 -31.06 -11.14 -26.79
C LYS A 371 -30.49 -10.16 -27.82
N GLY A 372 -29.33 -9.57 -27.49
CA GLY A 372 -28.64 -8.59 -28.35
C GLY A 372 -28.86 -7.14 -27.95
N MET A 373 -29.75 -6.85 -26.99
CA MET A 373 -29.88 -5.51 -26.41
C MET A 373 -28.58 -5.07 -25.72
N LYS A 374 -28.30 -3.77 -25.84
CA LYS A 374 -27.17 -3.11 -25.20
C LYS A 374 -27.66 -2.26 -24.04
N PHE A 375 -26.89 -2.24 -22.95
CA PHE A 375 -27.25 -1.56 -21.72
C PHE A 375 -26.13 -0.64 -21.27
N ASP A 376 -26.51 0.53 -20.75
CA ASP A 376 -25.58 1.30 -19.94
C ASP A 376 -25.60 0.72 -18.53
N VAL A 377 -24.41 0.51 -17.97
CA VAL A 377 -24.21 -0.16 -16.69
C VAL A 377 -23.59 0.82 -15.72
N ARG A 378 -24.27 1.03 -14.59
CA ARG A 378 -23.81 1.85 -13.48
C ARG A 378 -23.42 0.97 -12.31
N PHE A 379 -22.15 1.05 -11.91
CA PHE A 379 -21.63 0.27 -10.79
C PHE A 379 -21.88 0.96 -9.45
N THR A 380 -22.19 0.18 -8.43
CA THR A 380 -22.30 0.67 -7.04
C THR A 380 -21.62 -0.29 -6.07
N TYR A 381 -21.53 0.13 -4.81
CA TYR A 381 -20.90 -0.63 -3.74
C TYR A 381 -21.84 -0.72 -2.55
N ASN A 382 -21.63 -1.72 -1.70
CA ASN A 382 -22.39 -1.90 -0.48
C ASN A 382 -22.04 -0.83 0.59
N ARG A 383 -23.02 -0.01 0.97
CA ARG A 383 -22.91 1.07 1.97
C ARG A 383 -23.00 0.57 3.42
N LEU A 384 -23.24 -0.71 3.66
CA LEU A 384 -23.52 -1.24 5.00
C LEU A 384 -22.43 -0.89 6.05
N PRO A 385 -21.11 -1.00 5.79
CA PRO A 385 -20.09 -0.70 6.80
C PRO A 385 -20.09 0.78 7.20
N LEU A 386 -20.21 1.69 6.22
CA LEU A 386 -20.33 3.13 6.46
C LEU A 386 -21.55 3.44 7.33
N ARG A 387 -22.70 2.84 7.03
CA ARG A 387 -23.92 2.99 7.84
C ARG A 387 -23.74 2.44 9.26
N LEU A 388 -23.04 1.32 9.43
CA LEU A 388 -22.72 0.77 10.75
C LEU A 388 -21.80 1.71 11.54
N MET A 389 -20.82 2.33 10.90
CA MET A 389 -19.95 3.34 11.49
C MET A 389 -20.74 4.60 11.89
N HIS A 390 -21.60 5.13 11.02
CA HIS A 390 -22.49 6.26 11.36
C HIS A 390 -23.39 5.95 12.55
N ARG A 391 -23.93 4.73 12.62
CA ARG A 391 -24.68 4.28 13.79
C ARG A 391 -23.83 4.26 15.05
N ALA A 392 -22.62 3.70 14.98
CA ALA A 392 -21.72 3.62 16.13
C ALA A 392 -21.38 5.00 16.69
N ILE A 393 -20.98 5.96 15.84
CA ILE A 393 -20.67 7.33 16.28
C ILE A 393 -21.89 8.06 16.82
N GLY A 394 -23.08 7.87 16.22
CA GLY A 394 -24.32 8.49 16.71
C GLY A 394 -24.78 7.92 18.06
N MET A 395 -24.51 6.64 18.32
CA MET A 395 -24.80 6.02 19.61
C MET A 395 -23.85 6.51 20.72
N LEU A 396 -22.64 6.98 20.37
CA LEU A 396 -21.65 7.44 21.35
C LEU A 396 -22.12 8.71 22.07
N GLU A 397 -22.74 9.67 21.36
CA GLU A 397 -23.19 10.96 21.93
C GLU A 397 -24.11 10.82 23.15
N GLY A 398 -24.99 9.81 23.12
CA GLY A 398 -25.93 9.52 24.22
C GLY A 398 -25.41 8.52 25.25
N SER A 399 -24.14 8.09 25.18
CA SER A 399 -23.60 6.98 25.97
C SER A 399 -22.63 7.43 27.07
N GLN A 400 -22.43 6.57 28.08
CA GLN A 400 -21.40 6.75 29.12
C GLN A 400 -20.03 6.19 28.69
N LEU A 401 -19.87 5.82 27.42
CA LEU A 401 -18.68 5.14 26.90
C LEU A 401 -17.57 6.11 26.44
N TRP A 402 -17.73 7.42 26.69
CA TRP A 402 -16.70 8.41 26.40
C TRP A 402 -15.34 8.07 27.02
N SER A 403 -15.30 7.39 28.17
CA SER A 403 -14.06 6.90 28.78
C SER A 403 -13.27 5.92 27.91
N PHE A 404 -13.91 5.25 26.94
CA PHE A 404 -13.23 4.34 26.00
C PHE A 404 -12.59 5.08 24.83
N VAL A 405 -13.07 6.27 24.51
CA VAL A 405 -12.69 7.04 23.30
C VAL A 405 -11.88 8.28 23.66
N LEU A 406 -12.26 8.97 24.73
CA LEU A 406 -11.68 10.18 25.30
C LEU A 406 -11.44 9.96 26.80
N PRO A 407 -10.39 9.20 27.17
CA PRO A 407 -10.04 8.96 28.57
C PRO A 407 -9.69 10.30 29.27
N LYS A 408 -10.42 10.65 30.32
CA LYS A 408 -10.10 11.80 31.19
C LYS A 408 -9.37 11.30 32.42
N CYS A 409 -8.19 11.84 32.72
CA CYS A 409 -7.24 11.28 33.67
C CYS A 409 -7.83 11.14 35.11
N SER A 410 -8.15 9.91 35.53
CA SER A 410 -8.39 9.56 36.94
C SER A 410 -8.05 8.08 37.17
N ILE A 411 -6.78 7.79 37.40
CA ILE A 411 -6.29 6.45 37.73
C ILE A 411 -6.65 6.17 39.20
N ALA A 412 -7.79 5.51 39.45
CA ALA A 412 -8.32 5.36 40.81
C ALA A 412 -8.92 3.98 41.15
N SER A 413 -8.76 2.95 40.31
CA SER A 413 -9.40 1.64 40.59
C SER A 413 -8.47 0.65 41.29
N GLU A 414 -8.94 0.07 42.40
CA GLU A 414 -8.37 -1.18 42.94
C GLU A 414 -8.69 -2.38 42.02
N PRO A 415 -7.80 -3.38 41.93
CA PRO A 415 -8.07 -4.60 41.16
C PRO A 415 -9.32 -5.33 41.67
N SER A 416 -10.23 -5.65 40.74
CA SER A 416 -11.47 -6.38 41.05
C SER A 416 -11.26 -7.84 41.50
N LEU A 417 -10.08 -8.40 41.22
CA LEU A 417 -9.74 -9.81 41.46
C LEU A 417 -8.44 -9.89 42.28
N LYS A 418 -8.47 -10.65 43.39
CA LYS A 418 -7.25 -11.04 44.10
C LYS A 418 -6.69 -12.29 43.43
N LEU A 419 -5.53 -12.16 42.79
CA LEU A 419 -4.94 -13.22 42.00
C LEU A 419 -4.21 -14.24 42.89
N GLY A 420 -4.55 -15.53 42.76
CA GLY A 420 -3.69 -16.64 43.21
C GLY A 420 -2.50 -16.85 42.27
N ARG A 421 -1.73 -17.93 42.47
CA ARG A 421 -0.64 -18.31 41.56
C ARG A 421 -1.21 -18.71 40.19
N LEU A 422 -1.07 -17.82 39.20
CA LEU A 422 -1.46 -18.06 37.81
C LEU A 422 -0.72 -19.26 37.22
N GLN A 423 -1.46 -20.27 36.76
CA GLN A 423 -0.93 -21.36 35.94
C GLN A 423 -1.14 -21.04 34.46
N LEU A 424 -0.06 -20.69 33.75
CA LEU A 424 -0.10 -20.36 32.33
C LEU A 424 -0.21 -21.63 31.48
N PHE A 425 -1.02 -21.58 30.42
CA PHE A 425 -1.11 -22.67 29.44
C PHE A 425 0.19 -22.75 28.63
N ASN A 426 0.71 -21.59 28.20
CA ASN A 426 2.02 -21.50 27.57
C ASN A 426 3.10 -21.12 28.59
N LYS A 427 3.90 -22.11 29.01
CA LYS A 427 5.02 -21.92 29.94
C LYS A 427 6.07 -20.92 29.45
N LYS A 428 6.23 -20.73 28.14
CA LYS A 428 7.20 -19.75 27.59
C LYS A 428 6.84 -18.31 27.96
N ILE A 429 5.56 -18.01 28.15
CA ILE A 429 5.09 -16.67 28.56
C ILE A 429 5.57 -16.33 29.97
N ALA A 430 5.74 -17.31 30.87
CA ALA A 430 6.25 -17.05 32.22
C ALA A 430 7.66 -16.44 32.23
N SER A 431 8.48 -16.77 31.22
CA SER A 431 9.83 -16.23 31.04
C SER A 431 9.88 -14.87 30.31
N ASN A 432 8.73 -14.38 29.84
CA ASN A 432 8.60 -13.12 29.12
C ASN A 432 7.82 -12.11 29.98
N PRO A 433 8.51 -11.14 30.65
CA PRO A 433 7.87 -10.25 31.60
C PRO A 433 6.81 -9.34 30.96
N GLU A 434 7.00 -8.91 29.72
CA GLU A 434 6.05 -8.07 28.99
C GLU A 434 4.76 -8.84 28.68
N GLN A 435 4.89 -10.05 28.12
CA GLN A 435 3.72 -10.89 27.82
C GLN A 435 2.97 -11.30 29.10
N PHE A 436 3.69 -11.65 30.17
CA PHE A 436 3.09 -12.00 31.45
C PHE A 436 2.34 -10.82 32.09
N THR A 437 2.95 -9.62 32.06
CA THR A 437 2.32 -8.39 32.57
C THR A 437 1.05 -8.06 31.80
N ALA A 438 1.06 -8.21 30.48
CA ALA A 438 -0.12 -8.02 29.66
C ALA A 438 -1.26 -8.99 30.02
N VAL A 439 -0.97 -10.30 30.11
CA VAL A 439 -1.96 -11.31 30.51
C VAL A 439 -2.53 -11.00 31.90
N LYS A 440 -1.68 -10.61 32.86
CA LYS A 440 -2.08 -10.27 34.22
C LYS A 440 -3.01 -9.04 34.24
N ASN A 441 -2.66 -7.97 33.54
CA ASN A 441 -3.44 -6.73 33.56
C ASN A 441 -4.78 -6.88 32.84
N ILE A 442 -4.80 -7.62 31.73
CA ILE A 442 -6.04 -7.98 31.02
C ILE A 442 -6.98 -8.77 31.95
N LEU A 443 -6.44 -9.77 32.66
CA LEU A 443 -7.23 -10.61 33.55
C LEU A 443 -7.78 -9.84 34.77
N LEU A 444 -6.97 -8.95 35.35
CA LEU A 444 -7.36 -8.16 36.53
C LEU A 444 -8.34 -7.03 36.20
N GLY A 445 -8.35 -6.56 34.95
CA GLY A 445 -9.14 -5.41 34.53
C GLY A 445 -8.75 -4.14 35.28
N LEU A 446 -7.44 -3.90 35.42
CA LEU A 446 -6.91 -2.70 36.07
C LEU A 446 -7.32 -1.46 35.28
N HIS A 447 -7.73 -0.40 35.99
CA HIS A 447 -8.07 0.90 35.43
C HIS A 447 -9.25 0.91 34.46
N ARG A 448 -10.16 -0.06 34.57
CA ARG A 448 -11.50 0.09 34.02
C ARG A 448 -12.14 1.38 34.56
N PRO A 449 -12.88 2.15 33.74
CA PRO A 449 -13.39 1.79 32.41
C PRO A 449 -12.40 1.99 31.25
N TYR A 450 -11.17 2.44 31.45
CA TYR A 450 -10.29 2.73 30.31
C TYR A 450 -9.88 1.45 29.54
N PRO A 451 -9.70 1.55 28.21
CA PRO A 451 -9.23 0.44 27.39
C PRO A 451 -7.82 -0.04 27.79
N TYR A 452 -7.57 -1.34 27.73
CA TYR A 452 -6.20 -1.85 27.86
C TYR A 452 -5.52 -1.95 26.49
N LEU A 453 -4.34 -1.36 26.32
CA LEU A 453 -3.61 -1.33 25.03
C LEU A 453 -2.46 -2.34 25.02
N LEU A 454 -2.45 -3.24 24.03
CA LEU A 454 -1.33 -4.15 23.77
C LEU A 454 -0.61 -3.73 22.49
N PHE A 455 0.51 -3.04 22.64
CA PHE A 455 1.37 -2.67 21.53
C PHE A 455 2.31 -3.84 21.20
N GLY A 456 2.04 -4.53 20.09
CA GLY A 456 2.82 -5.70 19.66
C GLY A 456 3.50 -5.49 18.31
N PRO A 457 4.77 -5.02 18.28
CA PRO A 457 5.61 -5.00 17.08
C PRO A 457 5.67 -6.37 16.37
N PRO A 458 6.09 -6.44 15.09
CA PRO A 458 6.03 -7.68 14.32
C PRO A 458 6.90 -8.76 14.95
N GLY A 459 6.39 -9.99 14.99
CA GLY A 459 7.10 -11.15 15.54
C GLY A 459 7.21 -11.19 17.07
N THR A 460 6.61 -10.25 17.81
CA THR A 460 6.71 -10.20 19.29
C THR A 460 5.74 -11.13 20.04
N GLY A 461 4.92 -11.88 19.30
CA GLY A 461 3.98 -12.83 19.88
C GLY A 461 2.66 -12.22 20.36
N LYS A 462 2.24 -11.04 19.86
CA LYS A 462 0.95 -10.38 20.15
C LYS A 462 -0.24 -11.37 20.21
N THR A 463 -0.46 -12.12 19.13
CA THR A 463 -1.53 -13.12 19.05
C THR A 463 -1.34 -14.27 20.05
N VAL A 464 -0.11 -14.64 20.40
CA VAL A 464 0.17 -15.66 21.45
C VAL A 464 -0.24 -15.12 22.82
N THR A 465 0.08 -13.87 23.12
CA THR A 465 -0.30 -13.16 24.35
C THR A 465 -1.82 -13.04 24.47
N LEU A 466 -2.51 -12.65 23.39
CA LEU A 466 -3.97 -12.55 23.36
C LEU A 466 -4.65 -13.91 23.60
N VAL A 467 -4.18 -14.97 22.93
CA VAL A 467 -4.72 -16.32 23.10
C VAL A 467 -4.53 -16.83 24.54
N GLU A 468 -3.38 -16.57 25.15
CA GLU A 468 -3.17 -16.89 26.58
C GLU A 468 -4.13 -16.08 27.46
N ALA A 469 -4.25 -14.77 27.26
CA ALA A 469 -5.15 -13.92 28.03
C ALA A 469 -6.61 -14.39 27.93
N LEU A 470 -7.07 -14.73 26.73
CA LEU A 470 -8.41 -15.29 26.49
C LEU A 470 -8.66 -16.58 27.28
N LYS A 471 -7.70 -17.52 27.23
CA LYS A 471 -7.78 -18.77 27.99
C LYS A 471 -7.81 -18.52 29.49
N GLN A 472 -7.01 -17.57 29.99
CA GLN A 472 -6.99 -17.21 31.40
C GLN A 472 -8.31 -16.56 31.85
N VAL A 473 -8.87 -15.65 31.06
CA VAL A 473 -10.19 -15.04 31.36
C VAL A 473 -11.28 -16.11 31.40
N CYS A 474 -11.30 -17.03 30.42
CA CYS A 474 -12.28 -18.12 30.42
C CYS A 474 -12.16 -19.04 31.64
N THR A 475 -10.94 -19.32 32.10
CA THR A 475 -10.65 -20.25 33.20
C THR A 475 -10.91 -19.62 34.57
N GLN A 476 -10.45 -18.38 34.77
CA GLN A 476 -10.51 -17.70 36.06
C GLN A 476 -11.83 -16.95 36.28
N ILE A 477 -12.58 -16.65 35.22
CA ILE A 477 -13.87 -15.96 35.28
C ILE A 477 -14.94 -16.84 34.62
N PRO A 478 -15.52 -17.84 35.32
CA PRO A 478 -16.51 -18.78 34.76
C PRO A 478 -17.80 -18.14 34.23
N SER A 479 -18.10 -16.88 34.54
CA SER A 479 -19.24 -16.13 34.00
C SER A 479 -18.91 -15.31 32.74
N SER A 480 -17.65 -15.27 32.30
CA SER A 480 -17.21 -14.43 31.17
C SER A 480 -17.83 -14.86 29.83
N HIS A 481 -18.35 -13.89 29.09
CA HIS A 481 -18.60 -14.07 27.65
C HIS A 481 -17.72 -13.08 26.91
N ILE A 482 -17.05 -13.56 25.86
CA ILE A 482 -15.98 -12.82 25.19
C ILE A 482 -16.31 -12.66 23.71
N LEU A 483 -16.17 -11.43 23.23
CA LEU A 483 -16.22 -11.11 21.81
C LEU A 483 -14.79 -10.78 21.34
N VAL A 484 -14.30 -11.53 20.36
CA VAL A 484 -12.99 -11.34 19.75
C VAL A 484 -13.20 -10.84 18.33
N VAL A 485 -12.60 -9.71 18.01
CA VAL A 485 -12.78 -9.04 16.72
C VAL A 485 -11.48 -8.59 16.09
N ALA A 486 -11.48 -8.51 14.78
CA ALA A 486 -10.39 -7.95 13.98
C ALA A 486 -10.96 -7.32 12.70
N PRO A 487 -10.24 -6.40 12.04
CA PRO A 487 -10.68 -5.77 10.78
C PRO A 487 -10.59 -6.70 9.56
N SER A 488 -9.99 -7.88 9.68
CA SER A 488 -9.88 -8.85 8.59
C SER A 488 -10.31 -10.25 8.99
N ASN A 489 -10.94 -10.96 8.06
CA ASN A 489 -11.26 -12.39 8.23
C ASN A 489 -10.01 -13.23 8.53
N SER A 490 -8.88 -12.94 7.88
CA SER A 490 -7.64 -13.68 8.08
C SER A 490 -7.09 -13.56 9.52
N ALA A 491 -7.15 -12.37 10.12
CA ALA A 491 -6.74 -12.17 11.51
C ALA A 491 -7.67 -12.89 12.49
N CYS A 492 -8.99 -12.85 12.24
CA CYS A 492 -9.98 -13.60 13.01
C CYS A 492 -9.73 -15.12 12.95
N ASP A 493 -9.40 -15.63 11.76
CA ASP A 493 -9.16 -17.05 11.52
C ASP A 493 -7.93 -17.56 12.27
N VAL A 494 -6.83 -16.79 12.28
CA VAL A 494 -5.62 -17.12 13.05
C VAL A 494 -5.91 -17.20 14.56
N LEU A 495 -6.71 -16.29 15.09
CA LEU A 495 -7.12 -16.32 16.51
C LEU A 495 -8.00 -17.52 16.82
N ALA A 496 -9.03 -17.76 16.00
CA ALA A 496 -9.92 -18.90 16.16
C ALA A 496 -9.15 -20.23 16.09
N GLU A 497 -8.22 -20.37 15.14
CA GLU A 497 -7.39 -21.58 15.00
C GLU A 497 -6.57 -21.90 16.24
N ARG A 498 -5.99 -20.89 16.89
CA ARG A 498 -5.20 -21.07 18.12
C ARG A 498 -6.05 -21.36 19.37
N LEU A 499 -7.33 -21.02 19.33
CA LEU A 499 -8.28 -21.29 20.42
C LEU A 499 -8.89 -22.70 20.30
N MET A 500 -9.06 -23.22 19.08
CA MET A 500 -9.64 -24.54 18.81
C MET A 500 -8.93 -25.69 19.53
N ASP A 501 -7.62 -25.57 19.81
CA ASP A 501 -6.84 -26.61 20.47
C ASP A 501 -7.32 -26.92 21.91
N HIS A 502 -8.08 -26.01 22.54
CA HIS A 502 -8.53 -26.15 23.93
C HIS A 502 -10.02 -25.88 24.14
N MET A 503 -10.77 -25.66 23.06
CA MET A 503 -12.18 -25.27 23.13
C MET A 503 -13.03 -26.09 22.18
N THR A 504 -14.25 -26.37 22.60
CA THR A 504 -15.23 -27.13 21.81
C THR A 504 -16.05 -26.20 20.91
N PRO A 505 -16.69 -26.71 19.83
CA PRO A 505 -17.63 -25.93 19.01
C PRO A 505 -18.86 -25.41 19.77
N SER A 506 -19.17 -25.98 20.95
CA SER A 506 -20.17 -25.44 21.88
C SER A 506 -19.73 -24.13 22.52
N GLU A 507 -18.44 -23.95 22.76
CA GLU A 507 -17.87 -22.78 23.46
C GLU A 507 -17.38 -21.71 22.49
N LEU A 508 -16.65 -22.11 21.45
CA LEU A 508 -16.05 -21.22 20.46
C LEU A 508 -16.91 -21.17 19.19
N PHE A 509 -17.17 -19.97 18.70
CA PHE A 509 -17.93 -19.76 17.47
C PHE A 509 -17.30 -18.70 16.56
N ARG A 510 -16.96 -19.07 15.32
CA ARG A 510 -16.41 -18.18 14.29
C ARG A 510 -17.53 -17.70 13.36
N MET A 511 -17.89 -16.43 13.43
CA MET A 511 -18.99 -15.84 12.65
C MET A 511 -18.49 -15.20 11.34
N TYR A 512 -18.75 -15.83 10.19
CA TYR A 512 -18.46 -15.29 8.86
C TYR A 512 -19.64 -14.50 8.27
N SER A 513 -19.36 -13.65 7.28
CA SER A 513 -20.40 -13.09 6.43
C SER A 513 -20.82 -14.04 5.29
N ALA A 514 -22.02 -13.83 4.76
CA ALA A 514 -22.61 -14.63 3.69
C ALA A 514 -21.92 -14.43 2.32
N SER A 515 -21.15 -13.37 2.15
CA SER A 515 -20.32 -13.12 0.97
C SER A 515 -19.03 -13.94 0.93
N VAL A 516 -18.54 -14.42 2.09
CA VAL A 516 -17.27 -15.13 2.16
C VAL A 516 -17.37 -16.47 1.43
N HIS A 517 -16.39 -16.75 0.58
CA HIS A 517 -16.37 -17.99 -0.19
C HIS A 517 -15.78 -19.15 0.66
N PRO A 518 -16.48 -20.30 0.83
CA PRO A 518 -16.03 -21.38 1.71
C PRO A 518 -14.66 -21.98 1.37
N THR A 519 -14.23 -21.89 0.11
CA THR A 519 -12.92 -22.43 -0.34
C THR A 519 -11.72 -21.69 0.24
N LYS A 520 -11.91 -20.45 0.71
CA LYS A 520 -10.85 -19.65 1.33
C LYS A 520 -10.59 -20.06 2.80
N ILE A 521 -11.46 -20.88 3.40
CA ILE A 521 -11.44 -21.18 4.83
C ILE A 521 -10.94 -22.61 5.07
N SER A 522 -10.19 -22.81 6.16
CA SER A 522 -9.68 -24.13 6.53
C SER A 522 -10.82 -25.08 6.93
N LYS A 523 -10.72 -26.35 6.52
CA LYS A 523 -11.75 -27.38 6.82
C LYS A 523 -11.99 -27.57 8.32
N LYS A 524 -11.00 -27.25 9.15
CA LYS A 524 -11.11 -27.29 10.63
C LYS A 524 -12.01 -26.16 11.12
N LEU A 525 -11.77 -24.92 10.67
CA LEU A 525 -12.56 -23.75 11.05
C LEU A 525 -14.03 -23.84 10.62
N LEU A 526 -14.32 -24.48 9.47
CA LEU A 526 -15.70 -24.66 9.01
C LEU A 526 -16.58 -25.41 10.04
N LYS A 527 -16.01 -26.22 10.94
CA LYS A 527 -16.76 -26.92 11.99
C LYS A 527 -17.14 -26.01 13.17
N PHE A 528 -16.41 -24.92 13.36
CA PHE A 528 -16.61 -23.94 14.43
C PHE A 528 -17.41 -22.72 13.94
N SER A 529 -17.89 -22.74 12.70
CA SER A 529 -18.49 -21.56 12.07
C SER A 529 -19.96 -21.73 11.74
N ASN A 530 -20.55 -20.67 11.19
CA ASN A 530 -21.91 -20.64 10.67
C ASN A 530 -22.07 -21.34 9.29
N TYR A 531 -21.19 -22.27 8.93
CA TYR A 531 -21.22 -22.98 7.64
C TYR A 531 -22.18 -24.17 7.68
N ILE A 532 -23.04 -24.29 6.66
CA ILE A 532 -23.91 -25.46 6.47
C ILE A 532 -23.39 -26.30 5.30
N PRO A 533 -22.82 -27.50 5.54
CA PRO A 533 -22.21 -28.33 4.50
C PRO A 533 -23.17 -28.70 3.37
N ASN A 534 -24.44 -28.99 3.68
CA ASN A 534 -25.43 -29.45 2.70
C ASN A 534 -25.77 -28.38 1.67
N GLN A 535 -25.78 -27.11 2.09
CA GLN A 535 -26.17 -25.99 1.23
C GLN A 535 -24.96 -25.18 0.72
N LYS A 536 -23.75 -25.46 1.23
CA LYS A 536 -22.50 -24.75 0.92
C LYS A 536 -22.58 -23.23 1.13
N VAL A 537 -23.39 -22.79 2.10
CA VAL A 537 -23.57 -21.37 2.45
C VAL A 537 -23.36 -21.14 3.95
N PHE A 538 -23.11 -19.88 4.30
CA PHE A 538 -23.07 -19.41 5.68
C PHE A 538 -24.46 -18.93 6.12
N MET A 539 -24.99 -19.49 7.22
CA MET A 539 -26.33 -19.18 7.75
C MET A 539 -26.26 -18.88 9.24
N TYR A 540 -26.94 -17.84 9.67
CA TYR A 540 -26.85 -17.39 11.07
C TYR A 540 -27.77 -18.22 11.97
N PRO A 541 -27.24 -18.77 13.08
CA PRO A 541 -28.09 -19.41 14.08
C PRO A 541 -28.92 -18.36 14.83
N ALA A 542 -29.94 -18.82 15.56
CA ALA A 542 -30.79 -17.95 16.36
C ALA A 542 -29.98 -17.21 17.45
N THR A 543 -30.42 -15.99 17.80
CA THR A 543 -29.78 -15.15 18.83
C THR A 543 -29.55 -15.90 20.15
N LYS A 544 -30.53 -16.73 20.56
CA LYS A 544 -30.43 -17.54 21.79
C LYS A 544 -29.28 -18.56 21.76
N ASP A 545 -28.96 -19.12 20.59
CA ASP A 545 -27.88 -20.10 20.46
C ASP A 545 -26.51 -19.43 20.41
N LEU A 546 -26.43 -18.24 19.81
CA LEU A 546 -25.22 -17.41 19.87
C LEU A 546 -24.91 -16.96 21.29
N MET A 547 -25.93 -16.57 22.06
CA MET A 547 -25.77 -16.16 23.46
C MET A 547 -25.27 -17.27 24.38
N ARG A 548 -25.39 -18.56 23.99
CA ARG A 548 -24.83 -19.68 24.74
C ARG A 548 -23.32 -19.86 24.51
N LYS A 549 -22.77 -19.24 23.46
CA LYS A 549 -21.36 -19.37 23.12
C LYS A 549 -20.51 -18.58 24.10
N ARG A 550 -19.40 -19.20 24.52
CA ARG A 550 -18.42 -18.61 25.44
C ARG A 550 -17.60 -17.52 24.76
N ILE A 551 -17.14 -17.82 23.55
CA ILE A 551 -16.33 -16.93 22.72
C ILE A 551 -16.94 -16.84 21.32
N ILE A 552 -17.20 -15.62 20.87
CA ILE A 552 -17.56 -15.34 19.48
C ILE A 552 -16.40 -14.61 18.82
N VAL A 553 -15.91 -15.14 17.70
CA VAL A 553 -14.86 -14.54 16.87
C VAL A 553 -15.49 -14.03 15.58
N SER A 554 -15.39 -12.72 15.30
CA SER A 554 -16.06 -12.08 14.16
C SER A 554 -15.26 -10.89 13.66
N THR A 555 -15.47 -10.45 12.42
CA THR A 555 -14.90 -9.18 11.98
C THR A 555 -15.65 -7.99 12.58
N LEU A 556 -15.01 -6.82 12.63
CA LEU A 556 -15.58 -5.58 13.19
C LEU A 556 -16.94 -5.26 12.54
N ALA A 557 -17.01 -5.22 11.21
CA ALA A 557 -18.24 -4.94 10.48
C ALA A 557 -19.34 -5.98 10.75
N CYS A 558 -18.99 -7.27 10.78
CA CYS A 558 -19.97 -8.35 10.97
C CYS A 558 -20.61 -8.33 12.38
N THR A 559 -19.93 -7.79 13.39
CA THR A 559 -20.53 -7.58 14.73
C THR A 559 -21.71 -6.62 14.73
N GLY A 560 -21.84 -5.77 13.71
CA GLY A 560 -23.01 -4.91 13.52
C GLY A 560 -24.33 -5.68 13.46
N LYS A 561 -24.30 -6.97 13.09
CA LYS A 561 -25.44 -7.90 13.12
C LYS A 561 -25.86 -8.26 14.55
N LEU A 562 -24.91 -8.42 15.48
CA LEU A 562 -25.20 -8.68 16.90
C LEU A 562 -25.92 -7.49 17.54
N VAL A 563 -25.50 -6.27 17.20
CA VAL A 563 -26.18 -5.03 17.62
C VAL A 563 -27.59 -4.97 17.03
N ALA A 564 -27.75 -5.30 15.75
CA ALA A 564 -29.06 -5.32 15.08
C ALA A 564 -30.01 -6.37 15.69
N ALA A 565 -29.48 -7.49 16.16
CA ALA A 565 -30.20 -8.56 16.85
C ALA A 565 -30.59 -8.25 18.29
N ASP A 566 -30.23 -7.05 18.77
CA ASP A 566 -30.52 -6.57 20.12
C ASP A 566 -30.00 -7.53 21.19
N PHE A 567 -28.72 -7.90 21.06
CA PHE A 567 -28.02 -8.61 22.13
C PHE A 567 -28.12 -7.84 23.44
N PRO A 568 -28.32 -8.52 24.59
CA PRO A 568 -28.40 -7.84 25.87
C PRO A 568 -27.13 -7.04 26.16
N LEU A 569 -27.32 -5.81 26.64
CA LEU A 569 -26.22 -4.97 27.10
C LEU A 569 -25.41 -5.71 28.18
N ASN A 570 -24.08 -5.68 28.09
CA ASN A 570 -23.16 -6.36 29.00
C ASN A 570 -23.23 -7.89 28.98
N HIS A 571 -23.88 -8.48 27.97
CA HIS A 571 -23.72 -9.90 27.71
C HIS A 571 -22.22 -10.22 27.54
N PHE A 572 -21.52 -9.45 26.71
CA PHE A 572 -20.07 -9.55 26.57
C PHE A 572 -19.35 -8.81 27.70
N THR A 573 -18.72 -9.59 28.57
CA THR A 573 -17.88 -9.08 29.66
C THR A 573 -16.55 -8.54 29.17
N HIS A 574 -16.03 -9.06 28.05
CA HIS A 574 -14.75 -8.67 27.47
C HIS A 574 -14.89 -8.54 25.95
N ILE A 575 -14.34 -7.48 25.39
CA ILE A 575 -14.18 -7.30 23.94
C ILE A 575 -12.70 -7.14 23.64
N PHE A 576 -12.16 -8.04 22.80
CA PHE A 576 -10.78 -8.00 22.33
C PHE A 576 -10.76 -7.60 20.86
N VAL A 577 -10.04 -6.53 20.52
CA VAL A 577 -9.77 -6.14 19.14
C VAL A 577 -8.32 -6.45 18.82
N ASP A 578 -8.07 -7.40 17.92
CA ASP A 578 -6.75 -7.61 17.34
C ASP A 578 -6.59 -6.81 16.05
N GLU A 579 -5.34 -6.47 15.72
CA GLU A 579 -5.01 -5.62 14.59
C GLU A 579 -5.74 -4.26 14.57
N ALA A 580 -6.03 -3.69 15.74
CA ALA A 580 -6.76 -2.42 15.90
C ALA A 580 -6.09 -1.22 15.21
N GLY A 581 -4.79 -1.32 14.91
CA GLY A 581 -4.06 -0.31 14.14
C GLY A 581 -4.49 -0.22 12.66
N GLN A 582 -5.14 -1.26 12.12
CA GLN A 582 -5.59 -1.33 10.73
C GLN A 582 -7.04 -0.84 10.53
N SER A 583 -7.82 -0.70 11.60
CA SER A 583 -9.22 -0.29 11.53
C SER A 583 -9.38 1.22 11.59
N LEU A 584 -10.44 1.73 10.95
CA LEU A 584 -10.88 3.10 11.17
C LEU A 584 -11.34 3.27 12.61
N GLU A 585 -11.18 4.46 13.18
CA GLU A 585 -11.69 4.72 14.52
C GLU A 585 -13.22 4.47 14.66
N PRO A 586 -14.08 4.99 13.76
CA PRO A 586 -15.51 4.66 13.78
C PRO A 586 -15.83 3.17 13.61
N GLU A 587 -14.99 2.43 12.87
CA GLU A 587 -15.14 0.99 12.65
C GLU A 587 -14.86 0.22 13.96
N CYS A 588 -13.86 0.64 14.72
CA CYS A 588 -13.51 0.03 15.99
C CYS A 588 -14.61 0.22 17.06
N LEU A 589 -15.53 1.18 16.89
CA LEU A 589 -16.66 1.41 17.79
C LEU A 589 -17.86 0.49 17.53
N ILE A 590 -18.00 -0.09 16.33
CA ILE A 590 -19.10 -0.98 15.95
C ILE A 590 -19.34 -2.11 16.97
N PRO A 591 -18.33 -2.89 17.41
CA PRO A 591 -18.52 -3.98 18.36
C PRO A 591 -18.77 -3.52 19.80
N ILE A 592 -18.56 -2.24 20.12
CA ILE A 592 -18.70 -1.70 21.47
C ILE A 592 -20.10 -1.14 21.65
N MET A 593 -20.54 -0.31 20.69
CA MET A 593 -21.77 0.47 20.79
C MET A 593 -23.00 -0.42 20.77
N GLY A 594 -23.71 -0.45 21.89
CA GLY A 594 -24.92 -1.26 22.07
C GLY A 594 -24.68 -2.69 22.56
N LEU A 595 -23.42 -3.10 22.79
CA LEU A 595 -23.08 -4.42 23.35
C LEU A 595 -22.44 -4.34 24.74
N MET A 596 -21.80 -3.23 25.08
CA MET A 596 -21.08 -3.04 26.34
C MET A 596 -21.44 -1.70 27.01
N SER A 597 -21.39 -1.65 28.34
CA SER A 597 -21.44 -0.43 29.14
C SER A 597 -20.11 -0.17 29.85
N ALA A 598 -19.87 1.10 30.19
CA ALA A 598 -18.72 1.48 30.99
C ALA A 598 -18.78 0.82 32.38
N TRP A 599 -17.61 0.60 32.95
CA TRP A 599 -17.48 0.12 34.32
C TRP A 599 -17.78 1.21 35.32
N ASP A 600 -18.74 0.91 36.20
CA ASP A 600 -19.15 1.76 37.30
C ASP A 600 -18.62 1.16 38.61
N PRO A 601 -17.71 1.84 39.33
CA PRO A 601 -17.16 1.37 40.61
C PRO A 601 -18.23 1.21 41.69
N THR A 602 -19.36 1.91 41.60
CA THR A 602 -20.43 1.90 42.61
C THR A 602 -21.39 0.73 42.44
N ARG A 603 -21.45 0.12 41.25
CA ARG A 603 -22.31 -1.03 40.94
C ARG A 603 -21.47 -2.28 40.77
N LYS A 604 -21.65 -3.27 41.65
CA LYS A 604 -20.97 -4.57 41.52
C LYS A 604 -21.30 -5.23 40.17
N GLY A 605 -20.32 -5.28 39.27
CA GLY A 605 -20.28 -6.22 38.14
C GLY A 605 -20.95 -5.82 36.83
N VAL A 606 -21.14 -4.53 36.52
CA VAL A 606 -21.94 -4.13 35.34
C VAL A 606 -21.11 -3.74 34.11
N GLY A 607 -19.85 -3.30 34.24
CA GLY A 607 -19.09 -2.86 33.06
C GLY A 607 -18.12 -3.87 32.47
N GLY A 608 -18.04 -3.86 31.15
CA GLY A 608 -17.13 -4.71 30.39
C GLY A 608 -15.68 -4.19 30.37
N HIS A 609 -14.77 -5.07 29.94
CA HIS A 609 -13.37 -4.75 29.72
C HIS A 609 -13.08 -4.68 28.23
N PHE A 610 -12.52 -3.56 27.76
CA PHE A 610 -12.18 -3.35 26.37
C PHE A 610 -10.66 -3.43 26.17
N ILE A 611 -10.22 -4.28 25.23
CA ILE A 611 -8.80 -4.55 24.97
C ILE A 611 -8.52 -4.27 23.49
N LEU A 612 -7.55 -3.39 23.22
CA LEU A 612 -7.08 -3.07 21.88
C LEU A 612 -5.65 -3.58 21.70
N ALA A 613 -5.43 -4.43 20.71
CA ALA A 613 -4.11 -4.95 20.37
C ALA A 613 -3.77 -4.63 18.92
N GLY A 614 -2.53 -4.20 18.68
CA GLY A 614 -2.10 -3.85 17.33
C GLY A 614 -0.69 -3.31 17.29
N ASP A 615 -0.31 -2.83 16.11
CA ASP A 615 0.95 -2.12 15.88
C ASP A 615 0.67 -0.85 15.08
N PRO A 616 0.69 0.35 15.70
CA PRO A 616 0.46 1.61 14.99
C PRO A 616 1.56 1.95 13.98
N LYS A 617 2.71 1.26 14.01
CA LYS A 617 3.82 1.46 13.05
C LYS A 617 3.75 0.51 11.84
N GLN A 618 2.77 -0.39 11.78
CA GLN A 618 2.43 -1.19 10.60
C GLN A 618 1.29 -0.54 9.81
N LEU A 619 0.77 -1.22 8.78
CA LEU A 619 -0.30 -0.72 7.91
C LEU A 619 -1.50 -0.21 8.73
N GLY A 620 -1.95 0.99 8.39
CA GLY A 620 -3.17 1.60 8.91
C GLY A 620 -4.39 1.32 8.01
N PRO A 621 -5.55 1.92 8.32
CA PRO A 621 -6.73 1.81 7.47
C PRO A 621 -6.48 2.39 6.08
N VAL A 622 -7.17 1.82 5.08
CA VAL A 622 -7.08 2.27 3.68
C VAL A 622 -8.13 3.35 3.44
N ILE A 623 -7.66 4.57 3.17
CA ILE A 623 -8.48 5.75 2.86
C ILE A 623 -8.35 6.10 1.37
N ARG A 624 -9.46 6.42 0.72
CA ARG A 624 -9.49 6.82 -0.70
C ARG A 624 -9.49 8.34 -0.85
N SER A 625 -10.25 9.05 -0.02
CA SER A 625 -10.35 10.50 -0.09
C SER A 625 -9.10 11.17 0.46
N ARG A 626 -8.46 12.01 -0.35
CA ARG A 626 -7.31 12.80 0.10
C ARG A 626 -7.71 13.84 1.14
N LEU A 627 -8.93 14.36 1.03
CA LEU A 627 -9.47 15.32 2.01
C LEU A 627 -9.61 14.65 3.37
N THR A 628 -10.15 13.43 3.43
CA THR A 628 -10.30 12.74 4.72
C THR A 628 -8.95 12.33 5.30
N GLN A 629 -7.99 11.96 4.45
CA GLN A 629 -6.60 11.73 4.87
C GLN A 629 -5.95 13.01 5.44
N HIS A 630 -6.24 14.19 4.88
CA HIS A 630 -5.72 15.46 5.40
C HIS A 630 -6.21 15.77 6.82
N TYR A 631 -7.41 15.32 7.18
CA TYR A 631 -8.01 15.49 8.51
C TYR A 631 -7.86 14.25 9.41
N ASP A 632 -6.80 13.46 9.21
CA ASP A 632 -6.37 12.33 10.04
C ASP A 632 -7.37 11.16 10.13
N MET A 633 -8.20 10.94 9.11
CA MET A 633 -9.07 9.75 9.08
C MET A 633 -8.28 8.43 9.01
N ASP A 634 -7.01 8.47 8.59
CA ASP A 634 -6.10 7.33 8.54
C ASP A 634 -5.46 6.99 9.90
N VAL A 635 -5.74 7.77 10.95
CA VAL A 635 -5.31 7.49 12.32
C VAL A 635 -6.33 6.56 13.01
N SER A 636 -5.87 5.38 13.43
CA SER A 636 -6.69 4.41 14.15
C SER A 636 -6.97 4.85 15.59
N LEU A 637 -8.04 4.31 16.21
CA LEU A 637 -8.34 4.54 17.63
C LEU A 637 -7.15 4.16 18.53
N LEU A 638 -6.45 3.07 18.22
CA LEU A 638 -5.26 2.63 18.94
C LEU A 638 -4.15 3.68 18.86
N GLU A 639 -3.87 4.18 17.66
CA GLU A 639 -2.81 5.18 17.42
C GLU A 639 -3.13 6.50 18.14
N ARG A 640 -4.37 7.00 18.03
CA ARG A 640 -4.80 8.23 18.72
C ARG A 640 -4.74 8.10 20.24
N LEU A 641 -5.21 6.97 20.80
CA LEU A 641 -5.16 6.76 22.25
C LEU A 641 -3.72 6.73 22.76
N MET A 642 -2.78 6.15 22.03
CA MET A 642 -1.35 6.10 22.41
C MET A 642 -0.70 7.48 22.51
N ASP A 643 -1.24 8.48 21.83
CA ASP A 643 -0.75 9.87 21.87
C ASP A 643 -1.47 10.74 22.91
N CYS A 644 -2.49 10.19 23.58
CA CYS A 644 -3.29 10.87 24.60
C CYS A 644 -2.98 10.36 26.02
N ASP A 645 -3.15 11.21 27.02
CA ASP A 645 -3.11 10.77 28.41
C ASP A 645 -4.29 9.81 28.68
N PRO A 646 -4.11 8.74 29.49
CA PRO A 646 -2.92 8.36 30.26
C PRO A 646 -1.97 7.37 29.55
N TYR A 647 -2.13 7.15 28.23
CA TYR A 647 -1.31 6.17 27.49
C TYR A 647 -0.04 6.75 26.88
N LYS A 648 0.01 8.08 26.76
CA LYS A 648 1.17 8.80 26.28
C LYS A 648 2.42 8.35 27.03
N ARG A 649 3.50 8.21 26.27
CA ARG A 649 4.78 7.80 26.83
C ARG A 649 5.27 8.83 27.84
N MET A 650 5.68 8.35 29.02
CA MET A 650 6.16 9.18 30.11
C MET A 650 7.53 9.79 29.77
N GLU A 651 7.90 10.86 30.47
CA GLU A 651 9.19 11.57 30.28
C GLU A 651 10.41 10.65 30.47
N ASN A 652 10.29 9.60 31.27
CA ASN A 652 11.32 8.59 31.48
C ASN A 652 11.52 7.63 30.28
N GLY A 653 10.75 7.79 29.20
CA GLY A 653 10.84 6.96 28.00
C GLY A 653 10.10 5.62 28.10
N TYR A 654 9.28 5.39 29.13
CA TYR A 654 8.50 4.16 29.27
C TYR A 654 6.99 4.42 29.21
N TYR A 655 6.24 3.38 28.85
CA TYR A 655 4.78 3.39 28.92
C TYR A 655 4.31 2.91 30.30
N ASN A 656 3.14 3.36 30.74
CA ASN A 656 2.52 2.80 31.94
C ASN A 656 2.05 1.35 31.66
N PRO A 657 2.71 0.31 32.19
CA PRO A 657 2.38 -1.08 31.87
C PRO A 657 0.97 -1.48 32.30
N GLN A 658 0.37 -0.76 33.26
CA GLN A 658 -1.00 -0.99 33.73
C GLN A 658 -2.05 -0.59 32.71
N MET A 659 -1.75 0.36 31.82
CA MET A 659 -2.64 0.86 30.77
C MET A 659 -2.24 0.34 29.38
N LEU A 660 -0.93 0.36 29.10
CA LEU A 660 -0.35 -0.04 27.82
C LEU A 660 0.89 -0.89 28.05
N THR A 661 0.94 -2.09 27.47
CA THR A 661 2.18 -2.89 27.43
C THR A 661 2.71 -3.03 26.02
N LYS A 662 3.98 -2.65 25.83
CA LYS A 662 4.74 -2.85 24.59
C LYS A 662 5.53 -4.16 24.67
N LEU A 663 5.37 -5.03 23.69
CA LEU A 663 6.15 -6.28 23.60
C LEU A 663 7.50 -6.02 22.92
N LEU A 664 8.59 -6.51 23.51
CA LEU A 664 9.97 -6.20 23.06
C LEU A 664 10.68 -7.37 22.36
N LYS A 665 10.46 -8.60 22.84
CA LYS A 665 11.16 -9.80 22.34
C LYS A 665 10.57 -10.26 21.01
N ASN A 666 11.33 -10.18 19.92
CA ASN A 666 10.99 -10.70 18.59
C ASN A 666 11.39 -12.16 18.45
N PHE A 667 10.42 -13.04 18.19
CA PHE A 667 10.61 -14.49 18.04
C PHE A 667 10.61 -14.96 16.58
N ARG A 668 10.68 -14.03 15.61
CA ARG A 668 10.44 -14.33 14.19
C ARG A 668 11.70 -14.29 13.34
N SER A 669 12.43 -13.18 13.41
CA SER A 669 13.37 -12.76 12.36
C SER A 669 14.81 -12.76 12.85
N HIS A 670 15.74 -13.02 11.93
CA HIS A 670 17.17 -12.83 12.16
C HIS A 670 17.53 -11.36 12.47
N ALA A 671 18.58 -11.14 13.27
CA ALA A 671 19.03 -9.82 13.73
C ALA A 671 19.27 -8.82 12.59
N ASP A 672 19.93 -9.27 11.51
CA ASP A 672 20.22 -8.42 10.35
C ASP A 672 18.95 -7.96 9.61
N ILE A 673 17.89 -8.78 9.58
CA ILE A 673 16.62 -8.44 8.91
C ILE A 673 15.88 -7.35 9.70
N ILE A 674 15.85 -7.47 11.03
CA ILE A 674 15.12 -6.53 11.90
C ILE A 674 15.91 -5.24 12.20
N ALA A 675 17.22 -5.21 11.95
CA ALA A 675 18.08 -4.09 12.33
C ALA A 675 17.59 -2.72 11.81
N VAL A 676 17.18 -2.63 10.53
CA VAL A 676 16.67 -1.37 9.95
C VAL A 676 15.28 -1.03 10.49
N PRO A 677 14.27 -1.93 10.47
CA PRO A 677 12.97 -1.65 11.08
C PRO A 677 13.06 -1.25 12.57
N ASN A 678 13.89 -1.95 13.35
CA ASN A 678 14.07 -1.67 14.78
C ASN A 678 14.57 -0.24 15.01
N LYS A 679 15.56 0.20 14.21
CA LYS A 679 16.08 1.57 14.28
C LYS A 679 15.08 2.64 13.83
N LEU A 680 14.33 2.38 12.76
CA LEU A 680 13.47 3.39 12.13
C LEU A 680 12.09 3.54 12.77
N PHE A 681 11.55 2.48 13.37
CA PHE A 681 10.15 2.43 13.85
C PHE A 681 10.01 2.13 15.33
N TYR A 682 11.02 1.49 15.95
CA TYR A 682 10.91 0.95 17.30
C TYR A 682 12.07 1.36 18.23
N GLU A 683 12.82 2.40 17.85
CA GLU A 683 13.85 3.05 18.69
C GLU A 683 14.96 2.13 19.20
N ASN A 684 15.25 1.04 18.48
CA ASN A 684 16.18 -0.01 18.88
C ASN A 684 15.78 -0.81 20.12
N GLU A 685 14.51 -0.78 20.54
CA GLU A 685 14.05 -1.52 21.72
C GLU A 685 13.76 -3.01 21.44
N LEU A 686 13.62 -3.42 20.17
CA LEU A 686 13.31 -4.82 19.84
C LEU A 686 14.52 -5.72 20.07
N GLN A 687 14.28 -6.85 20.75
CA GLN A 687 15.30 -7.84 21.13
C GLN A 687 15.11 -9.13 20.32
N VAL A 688 16.18 -9.68 19.77
CA VAL A 688 16.11 -10.91 18.96
C VAL A 688 16.07 -12.14 19.88
N HIS A 689 14.99 -12.90 19.79
CA HIS A 689 14.71 -14.13 20.54
C HIS A 689 14.12 -15.23 19.65
N GLY A 690 14.29 -15.13 18.32
CA GLY A 690 13.90 -16.18 17.39
C GLY A 690 14.64 -17.48 17.64
N ASP A 691 14.04 -18.60 17.27
CA ASP A 691 14.69 -19.90 17.35
C ASP A 691 15.91 -19.92 16.43
N GLU A 692 17.10 -20.08 17.00
CA GLU A 692 18.39 -20.05 16.30
C GLU A 692 18.44 -21.03 15.13
N MET A 693 17.80 -22.20 15.24
CA MET A 693 17.77 -23.18 14.14
C MET A 693 16.98 -22.65 12.94
N ILE A 694 15.92 -21.89 13.19
CA ILE A 694 15.05 -21.35 12.13
C ILE A 694 15.67 -20.08 11.55
N ILE A 695 16.02 -19.10 12.39
CA ILE A 695 16.51 -17.79 11.92
C ILE A 695 17.88 -17.91 11.24
N ASN A 696 18.72 -18.87 11.65
CA ASN A 696 20.03 -19.08 11.04
C ASN A 696 19.99 -20.10 9.89
N SER A 697 18.84 -20.72 9.60
CA SER A 697 18.71 -21.80 8.60
C SER A 697 19.26 -21.46 7.22
N MET A 698 19.17 -20.18 6.82
CA MET A 698 19.58 -19.70 5.51
C MET A 698 20.94 -18.99 5.48
N THR A 699 21.63 -18.85 6.62
CA THR A 699 22.89 -18.09 6.73
C THR A 699 24.07 -18.70 5.97
N SER A 700 23.99 -19.98 5.63
CA SER A 700 25.00 -20.76 4.91
C SER A 700 24.57 -21.15 3.50
N TRP A 701 23.48 -20.55 2.98
CA TRP A 701 23.01 -20.83 1.62
C TRP A 701 24.04 -20.40 0.55
N GLU A 702 24.24 -21.26 -0.46
CA GLU A 702 25.34 -21.15 -1.42
C GLU A 702 25.31 -19.87 -2.27
N LYS A 703 24.11 -19.36 -2.58
CA LYS A 703 23.93 -18.14 -3.38
C LYS A 703 23.96 -16.85 -2.56
N LEU A 704 24.32 -16.90 -1.29
CA LEU A 704 24.51 -15.69 -0.49
C LEU A 704 25.78 -14.94 -0.95
N PRO A 705 25.70 -13.60 -1.15
CA PRO A 705 26.87 -12.78 -1.48
C PRO A 705 27.95 -12.86 -0.39
N ARG A 706 27.51 -12.96 0.87
CA ARG A 706 28.38 -13.16 2.04
C ARG A 706 27.74 -14.17 3.00
N LYS A 707 28.49 -15.22 3.33
CA LYS A 707 28.09 -16.20 4.34
C LYS A 707 27.88 -15.52 5.70
N GLY A 708 26.82 -15.92 6.41
CA GLY A 708 26.43 -15.37 7.71
C GLY A 708 25.48 -14.16 7.63
N CYS A 709 25.23 -13.59 6.45
CA CYS A 709 24.30 -12.47 6.30
C CYS A 709 23.06 -12.89 5.48
N PRO A 710 21.89 -13.09 6.11
CA PRO A 710 20.67 -13.52 5.42
C PRO A 710 19.91 -12.36 4.75
N LEU A 711 20.67 -11.49 4.08
CA LEU A 711 20.14 -10.38 3.30
C LEU A 711 20.72 -10.45 1.89
N ILE A 712 19.87 -10.23 0.90
CA ILE A 712 20.30 -10.01 -0.48
C ILE A 712 19.54 -8.80 -1.00
N PHE A 713 20.27 -7.83 -1.51
CA PHE A 713 19.71 -6.81 -2.39
C PHE A 713 20.30 -7.02 -3.78
N HIS A 714 19.46 -7.44 -4.73
CA HIS A 714 19.79 -7.64 -6.13
C HIS A 714 19.34 -6.40 -6.92
N GLY A 715 20.31 -5.60 -7.35
CA GLY A 715 20.08 -4.42 -8.16
C GLY A 715 19.70 -4.78 -9.59
N VAL A 716 18.54 -4.33 -10.05
CA VAL A 716 18.05 -4.56 -11.43
C VAL A 716 17.67 -3.21 -12.05
N CYS A 717 18.21 -2.92 -13.24
CA CYS A 717 17.76 -1.80 -14.07
C CYS A 717 16.84 -2.35 -15.16
N GLY A 718 15.56 -2.55 -14.84
CA GLY A 718 14.57 -3.12 -15.77
C GLY A 718 13.71 -2.06 -16.45
N ARG A 719 12.72 -2.50 -17.24
CA ARG A 719 11.76 -1.61 -17.92
C ARG A 719 10.43 -1.57 -17.19
N ASP A 720 9.87 -0.37 -17.04
CA ASP A 720 8.54 -0.15 -16.46
C ASP A 720 7.46 -0.33 -17.54
N LEU A 721 6.98 -1.57 -17.73
CA LEU A 721 5.98 -1.88 -18.77
C LEU A 721 4.55 -1.83 -18.24
N ARG A 722 3.63 -1.57 -19.17
CA ARG A 722 2.17 -1.68 -19.03
C ARG A 722 1.62 -2.40 -20.25
N GLU A 723 0.46 -3.03 -20.13
CA GLU A 723 -0.18 -3.73 -21.24
C GLU A 723 -1.68 -3.45 -21.27
N SER A 724 -2.26 -3.42 -22.49
CA SER A 724 -3.71 -3.24 -22.73
C SER A 724 -4.29 -1.98 -22.06
N SER A 725 -5.43 -2.07 -21.37
CA SER A 725 -6.05 -0.99 -20.60
C SER A 725 -5.58 -0.90 -19.14
N CYS A 726 -4.64 -1.75 -18.72
CA CYS A 726 -4.18 -1.84 -17.33
C CYS A 726 -3.21 -0.70 -16.96
N PRO A 727 -3.53 0.18 -15.99
CA PRO A 727 -2.61 1.23 -15.55
C PRO A 727 -1.55 0.75 -14.55
N SER A 728 -1.53 -0.54 -14.19
CA SER A 728 -0.57 -1.11 -13.22
C SER A 728 0.72 -1.53 -13.94
N TYR A 729 1.86 -1.20 -13.34
CA TYR A 729 3.18 -1.47 -13.91
C TYR A 729 3.65 -2.90 -13.62
N TYR A 730 4.50 -3.42 -14.48
CA TYR A 730 5.28 -4.64 -14.24
C TYR A 730 6.67 -4.49 -14.87
N ASN A 731 7.63 -5.26 -14.38
CA ASN A 731 9.02 -5.20 -14.78
C ASN A 731 9.50 -6.62 -15.12
N PRO A 732 9.65 -6.94 -16.42
CA PRO A 732 10.07 -8.27 -16.89
C PRO A 732 11.40 -8.72 -16.30
N GLU A 733 12.38 -7.82 -16.24
CA GLU A 733 13.74 -8.13 -15.81
C GLU A 733 13.77 -8.48 -14.31
N GLU A 734 13.01 -7.76 -13.47
CA GLU A 734 12.82 -8.14 -12.07
C GLU A 734 12.12 -9.50 -11.93
N ILE A 735 11.09 -9.79 -12.75
CA ILE A 735 10.37 -11.08 -12.70
C ILE A 735 11.33 -12.24 -12.98
N LYS A 736 12.20 -12.11 -13.99
CA LYS A 736 13.20 -13.15 -14.32
C LYS A 736 14.11 -13.45 -13.12
N VAL A 737 14.64 -12.41 -12.48
CA VAL A 737 15.49 -12.53 -11.29
C VAL A 737 14.73 -13.19 -10.14
N VAL A 738 13.48 -12.77 -9.88
CA VAL A 738 12.63 -13.37 -8.84
C VAL A 738 12.43 -14.87 -9.08
N ILE A 739 12.07 -15.26 -10.30
CA ILE A 739 11.83 -16.67 -10.67
C ILE A 739 13.13 -17.48 -10.58
N ASN A 740 14.28 -16.90 -10.95
CA ASN A 740 15.58 -17.55 -10.80
C ASN A 740 15.92 -17.82 -9.32
N TYR A 741 15.64 -16.87 -8.42
CA TYR A 741 15.80 -17.09 -6.99
C TYR A 741 14.85 -18.16 -6.44
N VAL A 742 13.57 -18.14 -6.83
CA VAL A 742 12.60 -19.18 -6.40
C VAL A 742 13.09 -20.57 -6.82
N THR A 743 13.52 -20.72 -8.07
CA THR A 743 14.04 -21.99 -8.61
C THR A 743 15.27 -22.43 -7.82
N SER A 744 16.21 -21.51 -7.58
CA SER A 744 17.43 -21.77 -6.81
C SER A 744 17.18 -22.15 -5.35
N LEU A 745 16.14 -21.61 -4.73
CA LEU A 745 15.75 -21.92 -3.36
C LEU A 745 15.11 -23.32 -3.27
N LEU A 746 14.36 -23.74 -4.30
CA LEU A 746 13.73 -25.06 -4.35
C LEU A 746 14.72 -26.18 -4.71
N GLU A 747 15.73 -25.87 -5.51
CA GLU A 747 16.83 -26.79 -5.87
C GLU A 747 17.93 -26.84 -4.81
N GLY A 748 18.19 -25.72 -4.15
CA GLY A 748 19.25 -25.58 -3.15
C GLY A 748 18.97 -26.36 -1.87
N LYS A 749 20.05 -26.84 -1.25
CA LYS A 749 20.01 -27.32 0.15
C LYS A 749 20.28 -26.12 1.05
N SER A 750 19.47 -25.91 2.09
CA SER A 750 19.88 -25.02 3.18
C SER A 750 21.13 -25.62 3.84
N GLY A 751 22.02 -24.81 4.40
CA GLY A 751 23.28 -25.35 4.95
C GLY A 751 23.11 -26.16 6.25
N LEU A 752 21.88 -26.39 6.69
CA LEU A 752 21.48 -27.35 7.74
C LEU A 752 20.80 -28.62 7.16
N GLY A 753 20.81 -28.81 5.85
CA GLY A 753 20.24 -29.99 5.18
C GLY A 753 18.72 -29.99 5.03
N VAL A 754 18.03 -28.90 5.39
CA VAL A 754 16.58 -28.77 5.25
C VAL A 754 16.22 -28.35 3.82
N ARG A 755 15.36 -29.12 3.16
CA ARG A 755 14.80 -28.77 1.84
C ARG A 755 13.71 -27.71 2.00
N ILE A 756 13.83 -26.61 1.25
CA ILE A 756 12.82 -25.54 1.25
C ILE A 756 11.62 -26.00 0.42
N ARG A 757 10.40 -25.83 0.95
CA ARG A 757 9.16 -26.14 0.22
C ARG A 757 8.56 -24.86 -0.35
N CYS A 758 7.71 -24.98 -1.38
CA CYS A 758 7.02 -23.83 -1.98
C CYS A 758 6.27 -22.97 -0.95
N GLN A 759 5.65 -23.60 0.06
CA GLN A 759 4.90 -22.93 1.13
C GLN A 759 5.78 -22.08 2.06
N ASP A 760 7.09 -22.34 2.10
CA ASP A 760 8.04 -21.62 2.95
C ASP A 760 8.52 -20.31 2.28
N ILE A 761 8.14 -20.05 1.02
CA ILE A 761 8.51 -18.88 0.21
C ILE A 761 7.31 -17.94 0.04
N GLY A 762 7.54 -16.64 0.25
CA GLY A 762 6.59 -15.57 -0.05
C GLY A 762 7.18 -14.52 -0.98
N ILE A 763 6.40 -14.05 -1.94
CA ILE A 763 6.78 -12.99 -2.87
C ILE A 763 5.82 -11.81 -2.71
N VAL A 764 6.37 -10.64 -2.39
CA VAL A 764 5.62 -9.40 -2.21
C VAL A 764 5.97 -8.42 -3.32
N SER A 765 4.95 -7.82 -3.93
CA SER A 765 5.12 -6.73 -4.89
C SER A 765 4.03 -5.67 -4.73
N PRO A 766 4.35 -4.36 -4.89
CA PRO A 766 3.37 -3.28 -4.87
C PRO A 766 2.29 -3.40 -5.95
N TYR A 767 2.67 -3.94 -7.11
CA TYR A 767 1.91 -3.78 -8.32
C TYR A 767 1.16 -5.06 -8.65
N ARG A 768 -0.17 -4.95 -8.78
CA ARG A 768 -1.03 -6.10 -9.07
C ARG A 768 -0.65 -6.81 -10.37
N LYS A 769 -0.21 -6.06 -11.39
CA LYS A 769 0.22 -6.65 -12.67
C LYS A 769 1.50 -7.48 -12.53
N GLN A 770 2.47 -6.99 -11.77
CA GLN A 770 3.66 -7.76 -11.39
C GLN A 770 3.28 -9.07 -10.69
N VAL A 771 2.37 -9.02 -9.70
CA VAL A 771 1.87 -10.22 -9.00
C VAL A 771 1.26 -11.23 -9.98
N LEU A 772 0.41 -10.78 -10.90
CA LEU A 772 -0.22 -11.65 -11.89
C LEU A 772 0.79 -12.31 -12.84
N LYS A 773 1.77 -11.55 -13.36
CA LYS A 773 2.82 -12.07 -14.24
C LYS A 773 3.74 -13.06 -13.51
N ILE A 774 4.11 -12.80 -12.25
CA ILE A 774 4.89 -13.74 -11.43
C ILE A 774 4.10 -15.04 -11.22
N ARG A 775 2.81 -14.96 -10.87
CA ARG A 775 1.95 -16.16 -10.71
C ARG A 775 1.88 -16.97 -12.01
N ALA A 776 1.66 -16.31 -13.14
CA ALA A 776 1.63 -16.97 -14.45
C ALA A 776 2.96 -17.68 -14.79
N MET A 777 4.10 -17.07 -14.49
CA MET A 777 5.41 -17.68 -14.72
C MET A 777 5.69 -18.87 -13.80
N LEU A 778 5.23 -18.81 -12.54
CA LEU A 778 5.32 -19.95 -11.61
C LEU A 778 4.45 -21.12 -12.08
N GLU A 779 3.21 -20.84 -12.51
CA GLU A 779 2.30 -21.83 -13.09
C GLU A 779 2.90 -22.49 -14.35
N LYS A 780 3.48 -21.70 -15.26
CA LYS A 780 4.15 -22.20 -16.47
C LYS A 780 5.32 -23.15 -16.16
N ARG A 781 6.04 -22.92 -15.05
CA ARG A 781 7.12 -23.79 -14.57
C ARG A 781 6.64 -24.97 -13.69
N GLY A 782 5.33 -25.12 -13.49
CA GLY A 782 4.75 -26.17 -12.65
C GLY A 782 5.04 -25.99 -11.15
N ILE A 783 5.35 -24.76 -10.70
CA ILE A 783 5.65 -24.46 -9.30
C ILE A 783 4.36 -24.00 -8.61
N GLU A 784 3.70 -24.91 -7.90
CA GLU A 784 2.50 -24.61 -7.12
C GLU A 784 2.82 -24.42 -5.63
N GLY A 785 2.05 -23.55 -4.95
CA GLY A 785 2.10 -23.37 -3.50
C GLY A 785 2.99 -22.23 -2.99
N VAL A 786 3.69 -21.50 -3.86
CA VAL A 786 4.37 -20.24 -3.49
C VAL A 786 3.32 -19.13 -3.33
N SER A 787 3.37 -18.41 -2.21
CA SER A 787 2.47 -17.27 -1.99
C SER A 787 3.00 -16.04 -2.71
N VAL A 788 2.19 -15.40 -3.54
CA VAL A 788 2.55 -14.17 -4.28
C VAL A 788 1.41 -13.17 -4.11
N GLY A 789 1.69 -11.93 -3.71
CA GLY A 789 0.65 -10.98 -3.32
C GLY A 789 1.18 -9.58 -3.00
N SER A 790 0.28 -8.67 -2.60
CA SER A 790 0.66 -7.33 -2.11
C SER A 790 1.08 -7.36 -0.64
N THR A 791 1.63 -6.25 -0.13
CA THR A 791 2.02 -6.16 1.29
C THR A 791 0.83 -6.36 2.23
N GLU A 792 -0.35 -5.89 1.83
CA GLU A 792 -1.61 -6.02 2.55
C GLU A 792 -2.03 -7.49 2.67
N GLU A 793 -1.97 -8.27 1.58
CA GLU A 793 -2.29 -9.71 1.58
C GLU A 793 -1.35 -10.52 2.51
N PHE A 794 -0.11 -10.05 2.69
CA PHE A 794 0.89 -10.66 3.56
C PHE A 794 0.84 -10.16 5.01
N GLN A 795 -0.06 -9.24 5.35
CA GLN A 795 -0.23 -8.78 6.72
C GLN A 795 -0.72 -9.93 7.61
N GLY A 796 -0.15 -10.04 8.82
CA GLY A 796 -0.39 -11.18 9.72
C GLY A 796 0.26 -12.50 9.29
N GLN A 797 0.67 -12.65 8.02
CA GLN A 797 1.38 -13.83 7.52
C GLN A 797 2.90 -13.70 7.75
N GLU A 798 3.61 -14.82 7.65
CA GLU A 798 5.07 -14.90 7.74
C GLU A 798 5.55 -16.09 6.89
N ARG A 799 6.79 -16.00 6.37
CA ARG A 799 7.42 -17.07 5.58
C ARG A 799 8.88 -17.23 5.97
N LEU A 800 9.47 -18.39 5.69
CA LEU A 800 10.89 -18.63 5.96
C LEU A 800 11.74 -17.69 5.12
N VAL A 801 11.42 -17.60 3.83
CA VAL A 801 12.07 -16.72 2.85
C VAL A 801 11.04 -15.74 2.28
N MET A 802 11.39 -14.46 2.27
CA MET A 802 10.60 -13.44 1.57
C MET A 802 11.40 -12.84 0.43
N ILE A 803 10.76 -12.67 -0.72
CA ILE A 803 11.27 -11.96 -1.88
C ILE A 803 10.41 -10.71 -2.10
N ILE A 804 11.02 -9.53 -2.16
CA ILE A 804 10.33 -8.27 -2.46
C ILE A 804 10.75 -7.79 -3.84
N SER A 805 9.79 -7.61 -4.76
CA SER A 805 10.02 -6.99 -6.08
C SER A 805 9.45 -5.57 -6.08
N THR A 806 10.30 -4.58 -6.37
CA THR A 806 9.93 -3.15 -6.30
C THR A 806 9.36 -2.57 -7.58
N VAL A 807 9.60 -3.24 -8.72
CA VAL A 807 9.13 -2.97 -10.07
C VAL A 807 9.72 -1.71 -10.71
N ARG A 808 9.71 -0.58 -10.01
CA ARG A 808 9.99 0.73 -10.60
C ARG A 808 11.48 0.94 -10.86
N SER A 809 11.82 1.16 -12.12
CA SER A 809 13.18 1.31 -12.62
C SER A 809 13.41 2.59 -13.44
N ASP A 810 12.37 3.29 -13.90
CA ASP A 810 12.54 4.49 -14.73
C ASP A 810 12.81 5.77 -13.90
N SER A 811 13.88 6.50 -14.24
CA SER A 811 14.27 7.77 -13.62
C SER A 811 13.67 9.00 -14.30
N ASN A 812 13.18 8.91 -15.56
CA ASN A 812 12.96 10.10 -16.41
C ASN A 812 11.51 10.32 -16.85
N LEU A 813 10.54 9.54 -16.37
CA LEU A 813 9.11 9.86 -16.55
C LEU A 813 8.64 11.03 -15.64
N LEU A 814 9.49 11.98 -15.28
CA LEU A 814 9.22 12.92 -14.18
C LEU A 814 8.44 14.18 -14.53
N GLN A 815 7.89 14.34 -15.75
CA GLN A 815 7.00 15.47 -16.07
C GLN A 815 5.73 15.57 -15.18
N ASN A 816 5.42 14.61 -14.29
CA ASN A 816 4.36 14.82 -13.28
C ASN A 816 4.68 14.46 -11.81
N ASP A 817 5.90 14.11 -11.37
CA ASP A 817 5.98 13.35 -10.09
C ASP A 817 7.28 13.35 -9.27
N PHE A 818 7.96 14.48 -9.16
CA PHE A 818 9.09 14.60 -8.23
C PHE A 818 8.70 14.41 -6.75
N ARG A 819 7.42 14.54 -6.37
CA ARG A 819 6.96 14.28 -4.99
C ARG A 819 6.12 13.02 -4.76
N HIS A 820 5.44 12.43 -5.75
CA HIS A 820 4.36 11.46 -5.44
C HIS A 820 4.41 10.06 -6.13
N ARG A 821 5.38 9.72 -6.98
CA ARG A 821 5.31 8.46 -7.77
C ARG A 821 5.76 7.14 -7.15
N LEU A 822 6.47 7.15 -6.03
CA LEU A 822 6.76 5.89 -5.36
C LEU A 822 5.53 5.32 -4.68
N GLY A 823 4.51 6.14 -4.36
CA GLY A 823 3.23 5.77 -3.75
C GLY A 823 3.39 4.75 -2.62
N PHE A 824 3.31 3.47 -2.99
CA PHE A 824 3.63 2.33 -2.15
C PHE A 824 5.04 2.32 -1.55
N LEU A 825 6.09 2.62 -2.33
CA LEU A 825 7.49 2.54 -1.91
C LEU A 825 7.92 3.70 -0.98
N LYS A 826 7.17 4.82 -0.94
CA LYS A 826 7.35 5.91 0.04
C LYS A 826 6.62 5.66 1.36
N ASN A 827 5.66 4.74 1.38
CA ASN A 827 4.88 4.48 2.58
C ASN A 827 5.73 3.72 3.61
N ARG A 828 6.09 4.42 4.69
CA ARG A 828 6.93 3.89 5.78
C ARG A 828 6.28 2.67 6.46
N LYS A 829 4.95 2.68 6.67
CA LYS A 829 4.19 1.57 7.28
C LYS A 829 4.25 0.31 6.38
N ARG A 830 4.15 0.48 5.05
CA ARG A 830 4.28 -0.63 4.07
C ARG A 830 5.68 -1.24 4.04
N PHE A 831 6.70 -0.39 4.01
CA PHE A 831 8.10 -0.82 4.09
C PHE A 831 8.32 -1.71 5.32
N ASN A 832 7.85 -1.25 6.49
CA ASN A 832 7.98 -1.98 7.75
C ASN A 832 7.29 -3.36 7.68
N VAL A 833 6.06 -3.43 7.16
CA VAL A 833 5.35 -4.71 7.01
C VAL A 833 6.12 -5.65 6.08
N ALA A 834 6.48 -5.20 4.87
CA ALA A 834 7.12 -6.03 3.85
C ALA A 834 8.45 -6.64 4.33
N VAL A 835 9.32 -5.84 4.96
CA VAL A 835 10.64 -6.28 5.44
C VAL A 835 10.52 -7.24 6.64
N THR A 836 9.52 -7.06 7.51
CA THR A 836 9.36 -7.83 8.76
C THR A 836 8.56 -9.14 8.61
N ARG A 837 8.30 -9.58 7.37
CA ARG A 837 7.64 -10.86 7.08
C ARG A 837 8.59 -12.06 7.05
N ALA A 838 9.88 -11.83 6.81
CA ALA A 838 10.90 -12.86 6.67
C ALA A 838 11.36 -13.40 8.02
N LYS A 839 11.48 -14.73 8.15
CA LYS A 839 12.10 -15.38 9.31
C LYS A 839 13.62 -15.49 9.15
N ALA A 840 14.07 -16.08 8.05
CA ALA A 840 15.44 -16.55 7.90
C ALA A 840 16.18 -15.93 6.70
N LEU A 841 15.51 -15.48 5.65
CA LEU A 841 16.14 -14.83 4.50
C LEU A 841 15.22 -13.79 3.88
N LEU A 842 15.77 -12.60 3.61
CA LEU A 842 15.11 -11.53 2.87
C LEU A 842 15.89 -11.23 1.59
N ILE A 843 15.22 -11.37 0.45
CA ILE A 843 15.75 -11.02 -0.88
C ILE A 843 14.95 -9.83 -1.40
N ILE A 844 15.64 -8.80 -1.85
CA ILE A 844 15.05 -7.60 -2.44
C ILE A 844 15.55 -7.50 -3.87
N VAL A 845 14.63 -7.38 -4.82
CA VAL A 845 14.91 -7.23 -6.25
C VAL A 845 14.36 -5.87 -6.66
N GLY A 846 15.23 -4.99 -7.15
CA GLY A 846 14.81 -3.63 -7.47
C GLY A 846 15.90 -2.71 -7.97
N ASN A 847 15.52 -1.56 -8.50
CA ASN A 847 16.49 -0.56 -8.96
C ASN A 847 17.06 0.25 -7.77
N PRO A 848 18.36 0.14 -7.45
CA PRO A 848 18.96 0.86 -6.33
C PRO A 848 18.92 2.39 -6.51
N PHE A 849 18.98 2.89 -7.75
CA PHE A 849 18.97 4.32 -8.04
C PHE A 849 17.62 4.97 -7.77
N THR A 850 16.53 4.25 -8.05
CA THR A 850 15.17 4.70 -7.75
C THR A 850 14.88 4.64 -6.26
N LEU A 851 15.28 3.54 -5.62
CA LEU A 851 15.00 3.28 -4.20
C LEU A 851 15.78 4.19 -3.24
N ARG A 852 16.94 4.72 -3.64
CA ARG A 852 17.72 5.64 -2.78
C ARG A 852 16.99 6.94 -2.41
N SER A 853 16.01 7.33 -3.22
CA SER A 853 15.21 8.56 -3.00
C SER A 853 14.37 8.47 -1.72
N ASP A 854 14.00 7.26 -1.29
CA ASP A 854 13.28 7.04 -0.05
C ASP A 854 14.23 6.82 1.14
N VAL A 855 13.87 7.37 2.31
CA VAL A 855 14.70 7.30 3.54
C VAL A 855 14.82 5.86 4.06
N CYS A 856 13.74 5.09 4.03
CA CYS A 856 13.71 3.73 4.58
C CYS A 856 14.52 2.78 3.68
N TRP A 857 14.27 2.83 2.37
CA TRP A 857 14.99 2.01 1.40
C TRP A 857 16.47 2.36 1.33
N ARG A 858 16.84 3.66 1.34
CA ARG A 858 18.23 4.10 1.43
C ARG A 858 18.94 3.54 2.66
N ARG A 859 18.29 3.54 3.82
CA ARG A 859 18.90 3.00 5.04
C ARG A 859 19.13 1.48 4.96
N LEU A 860 18.22 0.77 4.30
CA LEU A 860 18.36 -0.67 4.06
C LEU A 860 19.46 -0.97 3.03
N LEU A 861 19.57 -0.18 1.96
CA LEU A 861 20.66 -0.24 0.98
C LEU A 861 22.03 0.00 1.65
N GLU A 862 22.13 1.01 2.51
CA GLU A 862 23.34 1.28 3.29
C GLU A 862 23.75 0.10 4.17
N LEU A 863 22.78 -0.57 4.82
CA LEU A 863 23.03 -1.77 5.62
C LEU A 863 23.53 -2.92 4.72
N CYS A 864 22.86 -3.17 3.60
CA CYS A 864 23.26 -4.21 2.65
C CYS A 864 24.67 -3.95 2.11
N ARG A 865 25.03 -2.70 1.81
CA ARG A 865 26.39 -2.31 1.42
C ARG A 865 27.41 -2.63 2.50
N LYS A 866 27.18 -2.18 3.74
CA LYS A 866 28.10 -2.39 4.87
C LYS A 866 28.31 -3.87 5.19
N LYS A 867 27.27 -4.69 4.99
CA LYS A 867 27.32 -6.13 5.23
C LYS A 867 27.88 -6.91 4.04
N GLY A 868 28.03 -6.30 2.85
CA GLY A 868 28.46 -6.99 1.64
C GLY A 868 27.37 -7.89 1.04
N ALA A 869 26.11 -7.46 1.13
CA ALA A 869 24.90 -8.19 0.72
C ALA A 869 24.31 -7.67 -0.62
N LEU A 870 25.09 -6.90 -1.40
CA LEU A 870 24.68 -6.36 -2.70
C LEU A 870 25.10 -7.29 -3.83
N CYS A 871 24.19 -7.54 -4.77
CA CYS A 871 24.40 -8.24 -6.03
C CYS A 871 23.72 -7.49 -7.19
N GLY A 872 24.03 -7.88 -8.43
CA GLY A 872 23.45 -7.28 -9.63
C GLY A 872 24.14 -5.98 -10.02
N VAL A 873 23.35 -4.99 -10.42
CA VAL A 873 23.83 -3.65 -10.80
C VAL A 873 24.63 -3.00 -9.67
N TYR A 874 25.86 -2.59 -9.99
CA TYR A 874 26.75 -1.93 -9.04
C TYR A 874 26.19 -0.57 -8.60
N TYR A 875 26.07 -0.38 -7.28
CA TYR A 875 25.63 0.87 -6.66
C TYR A 875 26.69 1.39 -5.67
N SER A 876 27.10 2.65 -5.84
CA SER A 876 27.99 3.35 -4.90
C SER A 876 27.42 4.73 -4.55
N ASP A 877 27.23 5.01 -3.27
CA ASP A 877 26.81 6.31 -2.70
C ASP A 877 27.80 6.72 -1.61
N GLY A 878 29.09 6.74 -1.96
CA GLY A 878 30.16 7.22 -1.08
C GLY A 878 30.52 8.66 -1.41
N ASP A 879 31.16 9.37 -0.50
CA ASP A 879 31.59 10.76 -0.73
C ASP A 879 32.50 10.89 -1.96
N GLU A 880 33.29 9.85 -2.26
CA GLU A 880 34.09 9.76 -3.49
C GLU A 880 33.24 9.72 -4.77
N HIS A 881 32.10 9.05 -4.75
CA HIS A 881 31.18 8.99 -5.90
C HIS A 881 30.41 10.32 -6.08
N ILE A 882 30.01 10.95 -4.97
CA ILE A 882 29.38 12.28 -5.01
C ILE A 882 30.36 13.30 -5.58
N LYS A 883 31.64 13.25 -5.14
CA LYS A 883 32.70 14.10 -5.68
C LYS A 883 32.92 13.87 -7.19
N ASP A 884 32.98 12.61 -7.63
CA ASP A 884 33.11 12.29 -9.06
C ASP A 884 31.92 12.81 -9.89
N LEU A 885 30.70 12.75 -9.35
CA LEU A 885 29.52 13.34 -9.99
C LEU A 885 29.63 14.86 -10.10
N GLU A 886 29.95 15.57 -9.00
CA GLU A 886 30.17 17.03 -9.04
C GLU A 886 31.23 17.42 -10.08
N ASP A 887 32.36 16.72 -10.09
CA ASP A 887 33.46 16.98 -11.00
C ASP A 887 33.04 16.76 -12.47
N ARG A 888 32.21 15.75 -12.77
CA ARG A 888 31.67 15.49 -14.12
C ARG A 888 30.70 16.58 -14.59
N PHE A 889 29.78 17.01 -13.73
CA PHE A 889 28.83 18.08 -14.05
C PHE A 889 29.53 19.44 -14.23
N ALA A 890 30.49 19.76 -13.35
CA ALA A 890 31.31 20.97 -13.46
C ALA A 890 32.13 20.97 -14.76
N LYS A 891 32.76 19.84 -15.11
CA LYS A 891 33.46 19.65 -16.39
C LYS A 891 32.52 19.88 -17.59
N ALA A 892 31.31 19.33 -17.55
CA ALA A 892 30.30 19.51 -18.59
C ALA A 892 29.72 20.93 -18.68
N GLY A 893 30.01 21.82 -17.72
CA GLY A 893 29.52 23.20 -17.69
C GLY A 893 28.01 23.32 -17.42
N ILE A 894 27.41 22.29 -16.81
CA ILE A 894 25.98 22.26 -16.48
C ILE A 894 25.83 22.79 -15.04
N GLY A 895 25.04 23.86 -14.86
CA GLY A 895 24.74 24.47 -13.54
C GLY A 895 25.74 25.54 -13.04
N VAL A 896 26.62 26.09 -13.89
CA VAL A 896 27.69 27.03 -13.48
C VAL A 896 27.30 28.53 -13.60
N VAL A 897 26.21 28.87 -14.28
CA VAL A 897 25.65 30.23 -14.30
C VAL A 897 24.13 30.13 -14.15
N LEU A 898 23.63 30.44 -12.96
CA LEU A 898 22.19 30.61 -12.72
C LEU A 898 21.79 31.99 -13.24
N SER A 899 20.75 32.04 -14.06
CA SER A 899 20.12 33.29 -14.43
C SER A 899 19.32 33.83 -13.22
N PRO A 900 19.06 35.15 -13.13
CA PRO A 900 18.20 35.71 -12.07
C PRO A 900 16.77 35.14 -12.06
N GLU A 901 16.36 34.46 -13.14
CA GLU A 901 15.04 33.84 -13.29
C GLU A 901 14.97 32.47 -12.59
N ASP A 902 16.11 31.85 -12.26
CA ASP A 902 16.21 30.56 -11.55
C ASP A 902 16.01 30.71 -10.01
N GLU A 903 15.88 31.94 -9.49
CA GLU A 903 15.64 32.22 -8.05
C GLU A 903 14.24 31.80 -7.56
N LEU A 904 13.27 31.56 -8.46
CA LEU A 904 11.89 31.22 -8.08
C LEU A 904 11.69 29.75 -7.67
N VAL A 905 12.67 28.87 -7.91
CA VAL A 905 12.63 27.45 -7.49
C VAL A 905 13.04 27.27 -6.02
N PHE A 906 13.54 28.33 -5.37
CA PHE A 906 13.99 28.32 -3.97
C PHE A 906 12.85 28.23 -2.92
N ASN A 907 11.57 28.36 -3.31
CA ASN A 907 10.41 28.41 -2.39
C ASN A 907 9.44 27.20 -2.44
N GLY A 908 9.81 26.09 -3.11
CA GLY A 908 9.27 24.76 -2.76
C GLY A 908 7.78 24.48 -3.06
N GLN A 909 7.09 25.25 -3.90
CA GLN A 909 5.68 24.99 -4.23
C GLN A 909 5.49 24.59 -5.71
N ILE A 910 4.99 23.38 -5.93
CA ILE A 910 4.63 22.81 -7.23
C ILE A 910 3.12 22.48 -7.20
N PRO A 911 2.33 22.86 -8.22
CA PRO A 911 0.89 22.69 -8.23
C PRO A 911 0.44 21.22 -8.33
N ILE A 912 -0.71 20.95 -7.72
CA ILE A 912 -1.28 19.63 -7.44
C ILE A 912 -2.22 19.21 -8.57
N THR A 913 -2.04 18.02 -9.15
CA THR A 913 -3.12 17.31 -9.87
C THR A 913 -3.16 15.80 -9.61
N GLN A 914 -4.32 15.21 -9.93
CA GLN A 914 -4.90 13.98 -9.37
C GLN A 914 -4.28 12.66 -9.88
N LYS A 915 -4.05 11.72 -8.96
CA LYS A 915 -4.73 10.40 -8.89
C LYS A 915 -4.10 9.50 -7.84
N THR A 916 -4.92 9.02 -6.92
CA THR A 916 -4.71 7.77 -6.17
C THR A 916 -5.86 6.88 -6.58
N LEU A 917 -5.61 5.72 -7.17
CA LEU A 917 -6.67 4.79 -7.58
C LEU A 917 -6.09 3.41 -7.86
N GLN A 918 -5.75 2.64 -6.83
CA GLN A 918 -5.44 1.21 -7.03
C GLN A 918 -5.91 0.29 -5.89
N GLU A 919 -6.53 0.79 -4.82
CA GLU A 919 -6.69 0.01 -3.58
C GLU A 919 -8.09 0.16 -2.98
N GLU A 920 -8.50 -0.87 -2.23
CA GLU A 920 -9.81 -0.98 -1.61
C GLU A 920 -9.70 -1.25 -0.10
N PRO A 921 -10.59 -0.70 0.72
CA PRO A 921 -10.61 -1.00 2.15
C PRO A 921 -10.99 -2.46 2.42
N GLN A 922 -10.31 -3.08 3.41
CA GLN A 922 -10.47 -4.50 3.75
C GLN A 922 -11.90 -4.88 4.16
N TRP A 923 -12.61 -3.97 4.83
CA TRP A 923 -14.01 -4.18 5.26
C TRP A 923 -14.97 -4.44 4.10
N ARG A 924 -14.59 -4.14 2.85
CA ARG A 924 -15.44 -4.39 1.69
C ARG A 924 -15.68 -5.89 1.48
N GLU A 925 -14.65 -6.72 1.67
CA GLU A 925 -14.74 -8.18 1.51
C GLU A 925 -15.57 -8.88 2.62
N GLU A 926 -16.02 -8.15 3.64
CA GLU A 926 -16.57 -8.72 4.88
C GLU A 926 -18.09 -8.67 4.99
N LEU A 927 -18.77 -8.30 3.90
CA LEU A 927 -20.18 -7.86 3.92
C LEU A 927 -21.23 -8.90 3.67
#